data_AF-Q0SSN3-F1
#
_entry.id   AF-Q0SSN3-F1
#
_cell.length_a   1.000
_cell.length_b   1.000
_cell.length_c   1.000
_cell.angle_alpha   90.00
_cell.angle_beta   90.00
_cell.angle_gamma   90.00
#
_symmetry.space_group_name_H-M   'P 1'
#
loop_
_entity.id
_entity.type
_entity.pdbx_description
1 polymer ?
#
loop_
_entity_poly.entity_id
_entity_poly.type
_entity_poly.pdbx_seq_one_letter_code
_entity_poly.pdbx_strand_id
1 'polypeptide(L)'
;MFDSVKRKLVCYDDNEYYIEISPLTNTIRATLCCKGAIEAYLVGDFNNWEKSENFKLNWGLDTNDGRVKMIKDITFPCGLKKGEYKYGYIIITLDGKEIYVDNLNEEKNDFYFLWEPFEESLEIKSSRDFISTRYPVELIAVKNSFYGNITIEEEVLSIENSLKGVTLENGFLKINEEVASGTKIIVKAYDSLNDMTAYKEIEVREDGEKGTFVQFLKNDGLYYGENFSWNIWGFGENSSGKEFNLNIKTDLGVGAFVDEEKFIVRRRTWGYDWVNDWDEQTYTFYLGKEDRNLFCIYENNKILTSLKTAIEETTPKIQVALMDHKNTIKAYLSHKPLIGVKYGLYINGIKAKGVSTLVRENEKEVLITNLPSDIDPSDLLEVRASSMFSSCKVIVRDYLNDYYYGGNDLGVRFSEENISLRLWAPTAKKVELLIYEDYKSLRENPLRKYDMNREKENGTHLIKVPRKENEGKYYLYRLYFNGLSKKGKHVNKITYAVDPYAVSVGVNGEKGALVDLFNKECVPEGWNKYNKPKLINKEDSIIYEMHIRDFTINENSGVSESLRGKFLGTVEEGTFYIDKESGNKVKTGLDHLKELGITHVHLLPVFDFASVNEEITKDENNRNWGYDPKNFNAIEGSYSTDPYTPSRRIIEFREMIKKFHDNGIRVILDMVYNHMYETSNMDNIVPLYYFRSDKLGKYTNGSGCGNEMASEKPMVRKFILDSILHWIKNYHIDGLRFDLMELIDLDTMKEIVKRSEEIDEKILIYGEPWKGGDSPLSNGTYKGSQKGLGFSIFNDDFRNALRGNNDPSNGFINGEQHNKNKVWQVIEGIKGSINSITYKPMESINYLEAHDNYTLWDQIVKSQNHSVEKGHYRDFNEENILDNLYVKEDLLGASILFTSQGIPFIQSGAEFLRSKDGDHNSYKSPDSINALNWAEKEKYIDVFNYYKDLISLRKNHSAFRMKNPEDIIGNLEVYFYDNNDTSGVIIAHYKNNANEDLWKDIVVIYNGTTIDDYNVISSMPKSSNGFWNIAVKSWALNQFGIERVSEDEIPKIKSHSMMILYDE
;
A
#
# COMPACT_ATOMS: atom_id res chain seq x y z
N MET A 1 17.53 24.68 25.83
CA MET A 1 18.23 24.36 24.57
C MET A 1 19.30 25.41 24.36
N PHE A 2 20.55 25.00 24.28
CA PHE A 2 21.70 25.88 24.08
C PHE A 2 21.93 26.04 22.57
N ASP A 3 21.13 26.91 21.94
CA ASP A 3 21.28 27.16 20.50
C ASP A 3 22.57 27.94 20.22
N SER A 4 23.23 27.60 19.12
CA SER A 4 24.40 28.34 18.65
C SER A 4 24.02 29.78 18.36
N VAL A 5 24.70 30.74 18.99
CA VAL A 5 24.45 32.16 18.73
C VAL A 5 25.15 32.55 17.43
N LYS A 6 24.36 32.89 16.41
CA LYS A 6 24.85 33.41 15.13
C LYS A 6 24.84 34.94 15.16
N ARG A 7 26.01 35.57 15.05
CA ARG A 7 26.11 37.04 14.97
C ARG A 7 26.46 37.48 13.54
N LYS A 8 25.45 37.76 12.70
CA LYS A 8 25.64 38.26 11.33
C LYS A 8 26.02 39.74 11.34
N LEU A 9 27.14 40.08 10.71
CA LEU A 9 27.58 41.46 10.47
C LEU A 9 27.79 41.65 8.95
N VAL A 10 27.07 42.61 8.37
CA VAL A 10 27.17 42.98 6.95
C VAL A 10 27.90 44.31 6.86
N CYS A 11 28.89 44.41 5.98
CA CYS A 11 29.66 45.63 5.74
C CYS A 11 29.53 46.11 4.28
N TYR A 12 30.05 47.31 3.97
CA TYR A 12 30.05 47.89 2.62
C TYR A 12 30.61 46.92 1.55
N ASP A 13 30.07 46.98 0.32
CA ASP A 13 30.41 46.16 -0.87
C ASP A 13 30.03 44.65 -0.83
N ASP A 14 28.91 44.29 -0.21
CA ASP A 14 28.37 42.91 -0.11
C ASP A 14 29.25 41.91 0.67
N ASN A 15 30.22 42.37 1.45
CA ASN A 15 31.06 41.48 2.25
C ASN A 15 30.34 41.11 3.56
N GLU A 16 30.25 39.81 3.87
CA GLU A 16 29.59 39.28 5.07
C GLU A 16 30.60 38.60 5.99
N TYR A 17 30.50 38.91 7.29
CA TYR A 17 31.38 38.39 8.34
C TYR A 17 30.52 37.89 9.49
N TYR A 18 30.74 36.68 9.95
CA TYR A 18 30.09 36.26 11.19
C TYR A 18 30.79 35.12 11.88
N ILE A 19 30.52 35.05 13.17
CA ILE A 19 30.95 33.99 14.05
C ILE A 19 29.73 33.27 14.60
N GLU A 20 29.79 31.95 14.62
CA GLU A 20 28.83 31.09 15.29
C GLU A 20 29.54 30.35 16.41
N ILE A 21 28.90 30.27 17.58
CA ILE A 21 29.56 29.85 18.81
C ILE A 21 28.73 28.74 19.42
N SER A 22 29.41 27.65 19.76
CA SER A 22 28.81 26.52 20.45
C SER A 22 29.66 26.17 21.68
N PRO A 23 29.31 26.72 22.86
CA PRO A 23 29.98 26.32 24.10
C PRO A 23 29.80 24.84 24.42
N LEU A 24 28.68 24.26 23.99
CA LEU A 24 28.36 22.84 24.14
C LEU A 24 29.36 21.92 23.41
N THR A 25 30.00 22.40 22.35
CA THR A 25 31.02 21.67 21.58
C THR A 25 32.42 22.29 21.72
N ASN A 26 32.56 23.29 22.60
CA ASN A 26 33.74 24.16 22.69
C ASN A 26 34.27 24.63 21.33
N THR A 27 33.36 24.91 20.38
CA THR A 27 33.74 25.24 19.00
C THR A 27 33.21 26.60 18.59
N ILE A 28 34.04 27.32 17.84
CA ILE A 28 33.71 28.56 17.16
C ILE A 28 33.81 28.31 15.65
N ARG A 29 32.77 28.65 14.90
CA ARG A 29 32.82 28.72 13.44
C ARG A 29 32.97 30.16 13.00
N ALA A 30 34.06 30.45 12.32
CA ALA A 30 34.27 31.72 11.65
C ALA A 30 33.91 31.58 10.16
N THR A 31 33.09 32.50 9.66
CA THR A 31 32.64 32.53 8.26
C THR A 31 32.88 33.91 7.67
N LEU A 32 33.47 33.91 6.47
CA LEU A 32 33.79 35.11 5.71
C LEU A 32 33.33 34.96 4.26
N CYS A 33 32.56 35.93 3.77
CA CYS A 33 32.25 36.12 2.37
C CYS A 33 32.84 37.46 1.92
N CYS A 34 34.00 37.43 1.25
CA CYS A 34 34.69 38.64 0.80
C CYS A 34 35.11 38.52 -0.67
N LYS A 35 34.75 39.51 -1.51
CA LYS A 35 35.18 39.57 -2.92
C LYS A 35 36.67 39.94 -2.99
N GLY A 36 37.45 39.27 -3.86
CA GLY A 36 38.87 39.62 -4.13
C GLY A 36 39.89 39.17 -3.07
N ALA A 37 39.49 38.36 -2.10
CA ALA A 37 40.38 37.77 -1.10
C ALA A 37 40.93 36.40 -1.56
N ILE A 38 42.19 36.08 -1.26
CA ILE A 38 42.78 34.76 -1.49
C ILE A 38 42.85 33.92 -0.21
N GLU A 39 43.09 34.56 0.94
CA GLU A 39 43.18 33.89 2.24
C GLU A 39 42.55 34.77 3.33
N ALA A 40 42.11 34.14 4.42
CA ALA A 40 41.71 34.86 5.61
C ALA A 40 42.06 34.10 6.89
N TYR A 41 42.27 34.85 7.96
CA TYR A 41 42.63 34.35 9.28
C TYR A 41 41.73 34.99 10.33
N LEU A 42 41.24 34.20 11.28
CA LEU A 42 40.59 34.72 12.47
C LEU A 42 41.66 35.11 13.51
N VAL A 43 41.55 36.31 14.07
CA VAL A 43 42.40 36.81 15.16
C VAL A 43 41.55 37.37 16.29
N GLY A 44 42.07 37.37 17.51
CA GLY A 44 41.32 37.84 18.68
C GLY A 44 41.99 37.54 20.01
N ASP A 45 41.31 37.85 21.10
CA ASP A 45 41.82 37.63 22.47
C ASP A 45 42.14 36.15 22.75
N PHE A 46 41.43 35.22 22.09
CA PHE A 46 41.65 33.77 22.22
C PHE A 46 42.89 33.24 21.49
N ASN A 47 43.53 34.04 20.63
CA ASN A 47 44.82 33.71 20.01
C ASN A 47 45.86 34.83 20.16
N ASN A 48 45.69 35.69 21.17
CA ASN A 48 46.53 36.86 21.42
C ASN A 48 46.70 37.76 20.17
N TRP A 49 45.68 37.81 19.30
CA TRP A 49 45.66 38.56 18.04
C TRP A 49 46.72 38.14 17.00
N GLU A 50 47.28 36.93 17.11
CA GLU A 50 48.32 36.45 16.20
C GLU A 50 47.76 35.74 14.96
N LYS A 51 48.29 36.07 13.78
CA LYS A 51 48.02 35.34 12.53
C LYS A 51 48.61 33.93 12.64
N SER A 52 47.77 32.90 12.50
CA SER A 52 48.20 31.50 12.65
C SER A 52 47.41 30.58 11.72
N GLU A 53 48.10 29.61 11.12
CA GLU A 53 47.50 28.59 10.23
C GLU A 53 46.39 27.79 10.90
N ASN A 54 46.41 27.66 12.23
CA ASN A 54 45.33 26.99 12.98
C ASN A 54 44.00 27.75 12.87
N PHE A 55 44.04 29.05 12.65
CA PHE A 55 42.90 29.96 12.54
C PHE A 55 42.66 30.44 11.09
N LYS A 56 43.34 29.84 10.11
CA LYS A 56 43.13 30.10 8.69
C LYS A 56 41.79 29.55 8.23
N LEU A 57 41.00 30.38 7.58
CA LEU A 57 39.74 30.02 6.93
C LEU A 57 40.02 29.41 5.56
N ASN A 58 39.24 28.39 5.22
CA ASN A 58 39.38 27.67 3.95
C ASN A 58 38.14 27.93 3.09
N TRP A 59 38.36 28.14 1.79
CA TRP A 59 37.25 28.23 0.84
C TRP A 59 36.45 26.92 0.83
N GLY A 60 35.14 27.05 1.00
CA GLY A 60 34.17 25.97 0.97
C GLY A 60 32.81 26.47 0.51
N LEU A 61 31.97 25.56 0.05
CA LEU A 61 30.57 25.85 -0.23
C LEU A 61 29.81 25.88 1.10
N ASP A 62 29.20 27.00 1.47
CA ASP A 62 28.20 27.05 2.54
C ASP A 62 26.93 26.39 2.02
N THR A 63 26.58 25.26 2.59
CA THR A 63 25.51 24.41 2.11
C THR A 63 24.12 24.88 2.49
N ASN A 64 24.03 25.86 3.39
CA ASN A 64 22.75 26.44 3.79
C ASN A 64 22.26 27.50 2.80
N ASP A 65 23.16 28.19 2.09
CA ASP A 65 22.81 29.22 1.10
C ASP A 65 23.45 29.05 -0.28
N GLY A 66 24.25 27.99 -0.47
CA GLY A 66 24.88 27.65 -1.73
C GLY A 66 26.00 28.59 -2.16
N ARG A 67 26.49 29.48 -1.29
CA ARG A 67 27.55 30.43 -1.62
C ARG A 67 28.92 29.90 -1.24
N VAL A 68 29.93 30.15 -2.07
CA VAL A 68 31.32 29.86 -1.73
C VAL A 68 31.80 30.91 -0.73
N LYS A 69 32.21 30.46 0.46
CA LYS A 69 32.68 31.30 1.58
C LYS A 69 33.97 30.73 2.13
N MET A 70 34.78 31.53 2.81
CA MET A 70 35.86 31.01 3.63
C MET A 70 35.29 30.65 5.01
N ILE A 71 35.46 29.40 5.45
CA ILE A 71 34.89 28.89 6.71
C ILE A 71 35.98 28.15 7.50
N LYS A 72 35.93 28.26 8.83
CA LYS A 72 36.75 27.45 9.74
C LYS A 72 36.02 27.15 11.04
N ASP A 73 35.97 25.88 11.40
CA ASP A 73 35.61 25.42 12.74
C ASP A 73 36.87 25.32 13.60
N ILE A 74 36.89 26.03 14.72
CA ILE A 74 37.98 26.13 15.67
C ILE A 74 37.49 25.56 17.00
N THR A 75 38.00 24.39 17.37
CA THR A 75 37.67 23.72 18.63
C THR A 75 38.72 24.04 19.68
N PHE A 76 38.27 24.39 20.89
CA PHE A 76 39.12 24.67 22.05
C PHE A 76 39.02 23.48 23.01
N PRO A 77 40.01 22.56 23.08
CA PRO A 77 39.90 21.33 23.88
C PRO A 77 39.60 21.56 25.37
N CYS A 78 40.10 22.66 25.93
CA CYS A 78 39.86 23.05 27.32
C CYS A 78 38.76 24.12 27.47
N GLY A 79 38.05 24.45 26.38
CA GLY A 79 37.15 25.60 26.30
C GLY A 79 37.87 26.95 26.42
N LEU A 80 37.09 28.02 26.29
CA LEU A 80 37.51 29.36 26.69
C LEU A 80 37.00 29.64 28.11
N LYS A 81 37.61 30.59 28.82
CA LYS A 81 37.11 31.03 30.13
C LYS A 81 35.79 31.78 29.95
N LYS A 82 34.96 31.85 31.00
CA LYS A 82 33.78 32.72 30.96
C LYS A 82 34.22 34.18 30.77
N GLY A 83 33.67 34.85 29.78
CA GLY A 83 34.01 36.25 29.53
C GLY A 83 33.62 36.75 28.15
N GLU A 84 33.85 38.04 27.94
CA GLU A 84 33.77 38.68 26.64
C GLU A 84 35.11 38.56 25.92
N TYR A 85 35.08 38.14 24.66
CA TYR A 85 36.25 37.97 23.80
C TYR A 85 36.12 38.87 22.57
N LYS A 86 37.15 39.67 22.30
CA LYS A 86 37.26 40.47 21.09
C LYS A 86 37.90 39.68 19.94
N TYR A 87 37.51 39.98 18.71
CA TYR A 87 38.02 39.32 17.51
C TYR A 87 38.01 40.21 16.27
N GLY A 88 38.66 39.73 15.22
CA GLY A 88 38.74 40.36 13.90
C GLY A 88 39.20 39.36 12.84
N TYR A 89 39.28 39.82 11.60
CA TYR A 89 39.77 39.03 10.47
C TYR A 89 41.00 39.69 9.85
N ILE A 90 41.99 38.89 9.46
CA ILE A 90 43.05 39.31 8.54
C ILE A 90 42.73 38.71 7.17
N ILE A 91 42.53 39.56 6.17
CA ILE A 91 42.27 39.17 4.78
C ILE A 91 43.52 39.42 3.95
N ILE A 92 43.90 38.47 3.11
CA ILE A 92 44.94 38.68 2.10
C ILE A 92 44.24 38.85 0.74
N THR A 93 44.46 39.98 0.08
CA THR A 93 43.89 40.28 -1.24
C THR A 93 44.70 39.66 -2.38
N LEU A 94 44.15 39.68 -3.60
CA LEU A 94 44.79 39.12 -4.81
C LEU A 94 46.19 39.68 -5.10
N ASP A 95 46.48 40.93 -4.72
CA ASP A 95 47.78 41.58 -4.85
C ASP A 95 48.72 41.30 -3.66
N GLY A 96 48.32 40.42 -2.73
CA GLY A 96 49.12 40.00 -1.57
C GLY A 96 49.07 40.96 -0.38
N LYS A 97 48.22 41.99 -0.41
CA LYS A 97 48.09 42.95 0.69
C LYS A 97 47.27 42.36 1.83
N GLU A 98 47.76 42.51 3.06
CA GLU A 98 47.02 42.16 4.27
C GLU A 98 46.11 43.32 4.71
N ILE A 99 44.84 43.01 4.96
CA ILE A 99 43.81 43.94 5.43
C ILE A 99 43.24 43.39 6.74
N TYR A 100 43.34 44.18 7.80
CA TYR A 100 42.68 43.88 9.06
C TYR A 100 41.24 44.40 9.00
N VAL A 101 40.29 43.56 9.38
CA VAL A 101 38.87 43.87 9.44
C VAL A 101 38.38 43.70 10.88
N ASP A 102 38.25 44.84 11.57
CA ASP A 102 37.80 44.95 12.97
C ASP A 102 36.73 46.07 13.19
N ASN A 103 36.45 46.92 12.17
CA ASN A 103 35.24 47.72 11.81
C ASN A 103 35.63 49.08 11.14
N LEU A 104 34.69 49.72 10.42
CA LEU A 104 34.87 50.89 9.52
C LEU A 104 35.00 52.29 10.19
N ASN A 105 34.84 52.42 11.52
CA ASN A 105 34.86 53.71 12.22
C ASN A 105 35.90 53.73 13.36
N GLU A 106 37.16 53.98 12.98
CA GLU A 106 38.30 54.55 13.75
C GLU A 106 38.68 54.06 15.18
N GLU A 107 37.94 53.16 15.85
CA GLU A 107 38.37 52.47 17.07
C GLU A 107 38.72 50.99 16.81
N LYS A 108 39.94 50.56 17.17
CA LYS A 108 40.41 49.18 17.00
C LYS A 108 39.62 48.21 17.91
N ASN A 109 39.30 47.02 17.38
CA ASN A 109 38.82 45.83 18.13
C ASN A 109 37.39 45.89 18.71
N ASP A 110 36.37 46.05 17.88
CA ASP A 110 34.97 46.13 18.32
C ASP A 110 34.12 44.87 18.07
N PHE A 111 34.57 43.88 17.28
CA PHE A 111 33.81 42.62 17.24
C PHE A 111 34.06 41.85 18.53
N TYR A 112 32.98 41.46 19.20
CA TYR A 112 33.06 40.65 20.40
C TYR A 112 32.02 39.54 20.42
N PHE A 113 32.30 38.52 21.22
CA PHE A 113 31.32 37.54 21.63
C PHE A 113 31.44 37.20 23.10
N LEU A 114 30.32 36.76 23.68
CA LEU A 114 30.28 36.24 25.04
C LEU A 114 30.49 34.74 24.98
N TRP A 115 31.42 34.24 25.79
CA TRP A 115 31.63 32.82 25.99
C TRP A 115 31.18 32.43 27.40
N GLU A 116 30.23 31.52 27.48
CA GLU A 116 29.82 30.88 28.73
C GLU A 116 30.10 29.38 28.61
N PRO A 117 31.09 28.83 29.34
CA PRO A 117 31.40 27.41 29.28
C PRO A 117 30.18 26.56 29.65
N PHE A 118 29.98 25.47 28.91
CA PHE A 118 29.01 24.46 29.32
C PHE A 118 29.62 23.58 30.41
N GLU A 119 28.89 23.40 31.51
CA GLU A 119 29.24 22.46 32.58
C GLU A 119 28.26 21.29 32.52
N GLU A 120 28.78 20.06 32.65
CA GLU A 120 27.93 18.88 32.74
C GLU A 120 27.00 19.01 33.96
N SER A 121 25.75 18.55 33.82
CA SER A 121 24.76 18.66 34.89
C SER A 121 23.94 17.39 35.02
N LEU A 122 23.51 17.13 36.26
CA LEU A 122 22.55 16.08 36.59
C LEU A 122 21.17 16.72 36.78
N GLU A 123 20.13 16.11 36.22
CA GLU A 123 18.74 16.55 36.33
C GLU A 123 17.83 15.33 36.59
N ILE A 124 16.69 15.53 37.25
CA ILE A 124 15.65 14.50 37.36
C ILE A 124 14.47 14.90 36.48
N LYS A 125 14.18 14.09 35.47
CA LYS A 125 13.00 14.21 34.61
C LYS A 125 11.85 13.44 35.23
N SER A 126 10.66 14.00 35.15
CA SER A 126 9.42 13.43 35.66
C SER A 126 8.38 13.30 34.56
N SER A 127 7.52 12.28 34.67
CA SER A 127 6.36 12.16 33.77
C SER A 127 5.37 13.30 34.01
N ARG A 128 5.31 13.82 35.24
CA ARG A 128 4.48 14.95 35.68
C ARG A 128 5.15 15.60 36.89
N ASP A 129 4.97 16.91 37.04
CA ASP A 129 5.43 17.68 38.20
C ASP A 129 4.53 17.52 39.44
N PHE A 130 3.47 16.72 39.33
CA PHE A 130 2.54 16.44 40.43
C PHE A 130 2.14 14.96 40.46
N ILE A 131 1.74 14.50 41.64
CA ILE A 131 1.34 13.13 41.91
C ILE A 131 -0.03 13.08 42.61
N SER A 132 -0.79 12.03 42.34
CA SER A 132 -2.03 11.73 43.06
C SER A 132 -2.13 10.23 43.34
N THR A 133 -3.09 9.82 44.18
CA THR A 133 -3.30 8.41 44.55
C THR A 133 -3.65 7.53 43.35
N ARG A 134 -4.34 8.08 42.34
CA ARG A 134 -4.66 7.36 41.09
C ARG A 134 -3.46 7.22 40.14
N TYR A 135 -2.46 8.09 40.26
CA TYR A 135 -1.55 8.38 39.16
C TYR A 135 -0.08 8.43 39.63
N PRO A 136 0.68 7.33 39.50
CA PRO A 136 2.10 7.32 39.84
C PRO A 136 2.91 8.26 38.92
N VAL A 137 4.04 8.76 39.42
CA VAL A 137 4.98 9.58 38.64
C VAL A 137 6.23 8.76 38.36
N GLU A 138 6.57 8.60 37.07
CA GLU A 138 7.84 8.01 36.66
C GLU A 138 8.92 9.11 36.73
N LEU A 139 10.06 8.80 37.33
CA LEU A 139 11.19 9.69 37.55
C LEU A 139 12.46 9.05 36.99
N ILE A 140 13.22 9.81 36.21
CA ILE A 140 14.45 9.37 35.57
C ILE A 140 15.54 10.42 35.79
N ALA A 141 16.66 10.02 36.36
CA ALA A 141 17.85 10.87 36.42
C ALA A 141 18.54 10.88 35.05
N VAL A 142 18.82 12.07 34.54
CA VAL A 142 19.52 12.29 33.27
C VAL A 142 20.74 13.18 33.48
N LYS A 143 21.86 12.79 32.87
CA LYS A 143 23.08 13.59 32.83
C LYS A 143 23.19 14.28 31.47
N ASN A 144 23.22 15.60 31.49
CA ASN A 144 23.46 16.44 30.32
C ASN A 144 24.96 16.67 30.18
N SER A 145 25.55 16.15 29.10
CA SER A 145 26.99 16.19 28.85
C SER A 145 27.33 17.05 27.63
N PHE A 146 28.62 17.28 27.39
CA PHE A 146 29.09 17.95 26.17
C PHE A 146 28.47 17.33 24.89
N TYR A 147 28.38 18.15 23.84
CA TYR A 147 27.75 17.82 22.55
C TYR A 147 26.25 17.52 22.62
N GLY A 148 25.58 17.87 23.73
CA GLY A 148 24.13 17.64 23.90
C GLY A 148 23.79 16.17 24.12
N ASN A 149 24.76 15.36 24.56
CA ASN A 149 24.52 13.97 24.92
C ASN A 149 23.71 13.92 26.23
N ILE A 150 22.60 13.20 26.21
CA ILE A 150 21.79 12.90 27.39
C ILE A 150 22.01 11.43 27.72
N THR A 151 22.54 11.13 28.91
CA THR A 151 22.65 9.76 29.43
C THR A 151 21.69 9.55 30.58
N ILE A 152 21.08 8.36 30.63
CA ILE A 152 20.20 7.95 31.73
C ILE A 152 21.05 7.30 32.81
N GLU A 153 20.96 7.81 34.04
CA GLU A 153 21.67 7.29 35.20
C GLU A 153 20.74 6.32 35.96
N GLU A 154 21.10 5.03 35.96
CA GLU A 154 20.32 3.99 36.63
C GLU A 154 20.68 3.94 38.13
N GLU A 155 19.66 3.77 38.99
CA GLU A 155 19.81 3.49 40.43
C GLU A 155 20.39 4.62 41.31
N VAL A 156 20.22 5.89 40.92
CA VAL A 156 20.74 7.05 41.69
C VAL A 156 19.69 7.87 42.44
N LEU A 157 18.42 7.47 42.41
CA LEU A 157 17.29 8.24 42.99
C LEU A 157 16.96 7.82 44.43
N SER A 158 16.71 8.81 45.29
CA SER A 158 16.25 8.61 46.67
C SER A 158 15.28 9.72 47.12
N ILE A 159 14.40 9.44 48.08
CA ILE A 159 13.54 10.46 48.70
C ILE A 159 14.34 11.20 49.77
N GLU A 160 14.46 12.53 49.66
CA GLU A 160 15.23 13.35 50.60
C GLU A 160 14.43 13.62 51.88
N ASN A 161 13.16 14.01 51.75
CA ASN A 161 12.25 14.23 52.87
C ASN A 161 11.37 12.99 53.10
N SER A 162 11.85 12.06 53.94
CA SER A 162 11.10 10.84 54.26
C SER A 162 9.70 11.17 54.82
N LEU A 163 8.66 10.81 54.08
CA LEU A 163 7.25 11.02 54.41
C LEU A 163 6.53 9.67 54.50
N LYS A 164 5.73 9.48 55.56
CA LYS A 164 4.92 8.27 55.72
C LYS A 164 3.89 8.22 54.59
N GLY A 165 3.77 7.06 53.92
CA GLY A 165 2.83 6.88 52.80
C GLY A 165 3.40 7.19 51.42
N VAL A 166 4.66 7.64 51.32
CA VAL A 166 5.36 7.86 50.05
C VAL A 166 6.36 6.72 49.79
N THR A 167 6.37 6.18 48.58
CA THR A 167 7.31 5.12 48.16
C THR A 167 7.92 5.46 46.80
N LEU A 168 9.20 5.11 46.62
CA LEU A 168 9.92 5.23 45.35
C LEU A 168 10.51 3.86 45.01
N GLU A 169 9.93 3.18 44.02
CA GLU A 169 10.34 1.84 43.63
C GLU A 169 10.51 1.77 42.11
N ASN A 170 11.66 1.29 41.64
CA ASN A 170 11.98 1.17 40.21
C ASN A 170 11.77 2.47 39.41
N GLY A 171 12.04 3.63 40.03
CA GLY A 171 11.84 4.95 39.41
C GLY A 171 10.39 5.45 39.46
N PHE A 172 9.45 4.73 40.05
CA PHE A 172 8.08 5.18 40.22
C PHE A 172 7.83 5.71 41.63
N LEU A 173 7.46 6.99 41.71
CA LEU A 173 6.96 7.61 42.93
C LEU A 173 5.46 7.29 43.08
N LYS A 174 5.08 6.81 44.26
CA LYS A 174 3.69 6.47 44.65
C LYS A 174 3.36 7.05 46.01
N ILE A 175 2.11 7.43 46.20
CA ILE A 175 1.56 7.89 47.48
C ILE A 175 0.34 7.06 47.87
N ASN A 176 0.01 7.01 49.16
CA ASN A 176 -1.26 6.51 49.67
C ASN A 176 -2.17 7.68 50.13
N GLU A 177 -3.39 7.35 50.56
CA GLU A 177 -4.39 8.32 51.02
C GLU A 177 -3.99 9.11 52.29
N GLU A 178 -2.90 8.73 52.99
CA GLU A 178 -2.45 9.44 54.19
C GLU A 178 -1.66 10.73 53.86
N VAL A 179 -1.28 10.95 52.60
CA VAL A 179 -0.49 12.11 52.16
C VAL A 179 -1.40 13.25 51.72
N ALA A 180 -1.36 14.37 52.46
CA ALA A 180 -2.24 15.51 52.20
C ALA A 180 -1.91 16.23 50.86
N SER A 181 -2.95 16.72 50.17
CA SER A 181 -2.81 17.62 49.01
C SER A 181 -2.02 18.88 49.39
N GLY A 182 -1.18 19.36 48.47
CA GLY A 182 -0.22 20.45 48.69
C GLY A 182 1.10 20.01 49.36
N THR A 183 1.25 18.74 49.75
CA THR A 183 2.53 18.21 50.24
C THR A 183 3.56 18.21 49.12
N LYS A 184 4.78 18.67 49.41
CA LYS A 184 5.92 18.67 48.48
C LYS A 184 6.86 17.51 48.78
N ILE A 185 7.03 16.61 47.82
CA ILE A 185 7.97 15.49 47.91
C ILE A 185 9.24 15.89 47.17
N ILE A 186 10.39 15.82 47.85
CA ILE A 186 11.70 16.15 47.30
C ILE A 186 12.43 14.85 46.99
N VAL A 187 12.68 14.63 45.70
CA VAL A 187 13.48 13.51 45.21
C VAL A 187 14.87 14.02 44.89
N LYS A 188 15.87 13.27 45.34
CA LYS A 188 17.29 13.54 45.11
C LYS A 188 17.87 12.51 44.14
N ALA A 189 18.68 12.96 43.20
CA ALA A 189 19.60 12.11 42.45
C ALA A 189 21.04 12.42 42.88
N TYR A 190 21.87 11.39 43.07
CA TYR A 190 23.29 11.55 43.39
C TYR A 190 24.17 10.67 42.51
N ASP A 191 25.01 11.30 41.69
CA ASP A 191 26.04 10.63 40.91
C ASP A 191 27.36 10.64 41.69
N SER A 192 27.67 9.50 42.31
CA SER A 192 28.89 9.31 43.11
C SER A 192 30.19 9.38 42.31
N LEU A 193 30.16 9.17 40.98
CA LEU A 193 31.38 9.17 40.15
C LEU A 193 31.85 10.59 39.83
N ASN A 194 30.91 11.52 39.62
CA ASN A 194 31.21 12.90 39.25
C ASN A 194 30.88 13.90 40.37
N ASP A 195 30.45 13.42 41.53
CA ASP A 195 30.03 14.20 42.69
C ASP A 195 28.96 15.26 42.37
N MET A 196 27.95 14.87 41.58
CA MET A 196 26.84 15.74 41.20
C MET A 196 25.57 15.36 41.95
N THR A 197 24.82 16.37 42.39
CA THR A 197 23.52 16.18 43.04
C THR A 197 22.44 16.99 42.31
N ALA A 198 21.27 16.38 42.09
CA ALA A 198 20.09 17.04 41.56
C ALA A 198 18.90 16.83 42.49
N TYR A 199 17.98 17.80 42.51
CA TYR A 199 16.75 17.73 43.29
C TYR A 199 15.55 18.02 42.39
N LYS A 200 14.44 17.32 42.63
CA LYS A 200 13.15 17.57 41.98
C LYS A 200 12.06 17.57 43.03
N GLU A 201 11.22 18.60 42.97
CA GLU A 201 10.03 18.73 43.80
C GLU A 201 8.83 18.20 43.02
N ILE A 202 8.03 17.33 43.64
CA ILE A 202 6.76 16.82 43.11
C ILE A 202 5.65 17.19 44.10
N GLU A 203 4.64 17.90 43.62
CA GLU A 203 3.49 18.36 44.42
C GLU A 203 2.40 17.28 44.48
N VAL A 204 1.87 16.99 45.66
CA VAL A 204 0.71 16.11 45.84
C VAL A 204 -0.57 16.87 45.52
N ARG A 205 -1.44 16.32 44.66
CA ARG A 205 -2.74 16.91 44.30
C ARG A 205 -3.89 15.92 44.54
N GLU A 206 -5.09 16.47 44.70
CA GLU A 206 -6.31 15.66 44.77
C GLU A 206 -6.62 14.99 43.43
N ASP A 207 -7.30 13.84 43.47
CA ASP A 207 -7.76 13.10 42.29
C ASP A 207 -8.93 13.84 41.60
N GLY A 208 -8.62 14.92 40.88
CA GLY A 208 -9.61 15.74 40.15
C GLY A 208 -9.77 15.39 38.67
N GLU A 209 -8.72 14.88 38.03
CA GLU A 209 -8.66 14.65 36.58
C GLU A 209 -8.95 13.18 36.21
N LYS A 210 -9.76 12.97 35.16
CA LYS A 210 -10.19 11.63 34.70
C LYS A 210 -9.59 11.30 33.34
N GLY A 211 -9.23 10.04 33.14
CA GLY A 211 -8.76 9.52 31.86
C GLY A 211 -7.24 9.32 31.79
N THR A 212 -6.76 8.95 30.61
CA THR A 212 -5.33 8.74 30.36
C THR A 212 -4.61 10.08 30.20
N PHE A 213 -3.46 10.25 30.85
CA PHE A 213 -2.64 11.45 30.66
C PHE A 213 -1.78 11.29 29.40
N VAL A 214 -2.08 12.10 28.39
CA VAL A 214 -1.38 12.10 27.11
C VAL A 214 -0.45 13.30 27.06
N GLN A 215 0.85 13.04 26.91
CA GLN A 215 1.87 14.05 26.66
C GLN A 215 2.18 14.10 25.17
N PHE A 216 2.23 15.30 24.62
CA PHE A 216 2.64 15.58 23.26
C PHE A 216 4.02 16.23 23.25
N LEU A 217 4.92 15.64 22.44
CA LEU A 217 6.33 15.99 22.35
C LEU A 217 6.64 16.40 20.92
N LYS A 218 7.20 17.60 20.75
CA LYS A 218 7.75 18.09 19.49
C LYS A 218 9.22 18.45 19.66
N ASN A 219 10.03 18.10 18.66
CA ASN A 219 11.47 18.39 18.66
C ASN A 219 11.78 19.90 18.65
N ASP A 220 10.87 20.73 18.12
CA ASP A 220 11.00 22.20 18.11
C ASP A 220 10.47 22.87 19.39
N GLY A 221 9.73 22.14 20.24
CA GLY A 221 9.04 22.67 21.41
C GLY A 221 7.95 23.71 21.10
N LEU A 222 7.56 23.89 19.82
CA LEU A 222 6.59 24.90 19.38
C LEU A 222 5.18 24.32 19.38
N TYR A 223 4.47 24.53 20.50
CA TYR A 223 3.09 24.10 20.70
C TYR A 223 2.07 25.23 20.47
N TYR A 224 2.53 26.49 20.48
CA TYR A 224 1.70 27.69 20.32
C TYR A 224 2.45 28.77 19.53
N GLY A 225 1.74 29.55 18.73
CA GLY A 225 2.26 30.74 18.05
C GLY A 225 1.18 31.81 17.87
N GLU A 226 1.53 32.94 17.25
CA GLU A 226 0.61 34.08 17.07
C GLU A 226 -0.69 33.67 16.37
N ASN A 227 -0.61 32.74 15.42
CA ASN A 227 -1.73 32.27 14.63
C ASN A 227 -2.02 30.76 14.72
N PHE A 228 -1.45 30.03 15.70
CA PHE A 228 -1.71 28.60 15.85
C PHE A 228 -1.63 28.06 17.28
N SER A 229 -2.28 26.93 17.55
CA SER A 229 -2.07 26.10 18.75
C SER A 229 -2.18 24.60 18.43
N TRP A 230 -1.59 23.76 19.26
CA TRP A 230 -1.80 22.31 19.20
C TRP A 230 -2.83 21.88 20.26
N ASN A 231 -3.70 20.94 19.90
CA ASN A 231 -4.69 20.36 20.79
C ASN A 231 -4.86 18.86 20.54
N ILE A 232 -5.54 18.16 21.45
CA ILE A 232 -5.95 16.77 21.28
C ILE A 232 -7.43 16.75 20.87
N TRP A 233 -7.75 15.96 19.84
CA TRP A 233 -9.11 15.60 19.48
C TRP A 233 -9.35 14.13 19.82
N GLY A 234 -10.14 13.88 20.87
CA GLY A 234 -10.56 12.54 21.28
C GLY A 234 -11.90 12.16 20.64
N PHE A 235 -12.10 10.89 20.30
CA PHE A 235 -13.32 10.39 19.67
C PHE A 235 -13.48 8.88 19.88
N GLY A 236 -14.68 8.36 19.65
CA GLY A 236 -15.01 6.93 19.67
C GLY A 236 -16.03 6.57 18.58
N GLU A 237 -16.33 5.28 18.40
CA GLU A 237 -17.19 4.81 17.30
C GLU A 237 -18.62 5.37 17.32
N ASN A 238 -19.09 5.85 18.47
CA ASN A 238 -20.42 6.44 18.65
C ASN A 238 -20.41 7.79 19.40
N SER A 239 -19.30 8.54 19.39
CA SER A 239 -19.20 9.84 20.09
C SER A 239 -18.97 11.01 19.11
N SER A 240 -19.48 12.20 19.44
CA SER A 240 -19.35 13.42 18.60
C SER A 240 -17.94 14.04 18.61
N GLY A 241 -16.96 13.37 19.22
CA GLY A 241 -15.62 13.88 19.46
C GLY A 241 -15.57 15.00 20.50
N LYS A 242 -14.42 15.14 21.17
CA LYS A 242 -14.18 16.12 22.24
C LYS A 242 -12.77 16.68 22.12
N GLU A 243 -12.66 17.98 22.37
CA GLU A 243 -11.39 18.70 22.36
C GLU A 243 -10.77 18.77 23.76
N PHE A 244 -9.45 18.55 23.83
CA PHE A 244 -8.65 18.69 25.03
C PHE A 244 -7.45 19.62 24.76
N ASN A 245 -7.33 20.69 25.55
CA ASN A 245 -6.24 21.64 25.43
C ASN A 245 -4.98 21.12 26.13
N LEU A 246 -3.81 21.25 25.49
CA LEU A 246 -2.51 20.84 26.03
C LEU A 246 -1.98 21.80 27.12
N ASN A 247 -2.73 22.00 28.20
CA ASN A 247 -2.48 23.03 29.20
C ASN A 247 -1.51 22.62 30.33
N ILE A 248 -1.12 21.35 30.42
CA ILE A 248 -0.20 20.87 31.46
C ILE A 248 1.21 20.83 30.88
N LYS A 249 2.10 21.67 31.40
CA LYS A 249 3.54 21.60 31.06
C LYS A 249 4.17 20.40 31.77
N THR A 250 5.05 19.69 31.07
CA THR A 250 5.85 18.59 31.62
C THR A 250 7.34 18.81 31.32
N ASP A 251 8.19 17.95 31.87
CA ASP A 251 9.64 18.02 31.64
C ASP A 251 10.06 17.73 30.18
N LEU A 252 9.19 17.09 29.38
CA LEU A 252 9.46 16.75 27.98
C LEU A 252 8.57 17.47 26.96
N GLY A 253 7.45 18.06 27.38
CA GLY A 253 6.51 18.69 26.45
C GLY A 253 5.30 19.28 27.15
N VAL A 254 4.13 19.06 26.56
CA VAL A 254 2.84 19.50 27.09
C VAL A 254 1.86 18.33 27.09
N GLY A 255 0.84 18.33 27.94
CA GLY A 255 -0.10 17.23 28.03
C GLY A 255 -1.49 17.62 28.48
N ALA A 256 -2.40 16.65 28.43
CA ALA A 256 -3.77 16.76 28.90
C ALA A 256 -4.30 15.38 29.33
N PHE A 257 -5.33 15.36 30.16
CA PHE A 257 -6.08 14.14 30.48
C PHE A 257 -7.17 13.93 29.45
N VAL A 258 -7.22 12.73 28.86
CA VAL A 258 -8.11 12.36 27.77
C VAL A 258 -8.96 11.17 28.21
N ASP A 259 -10.29 11.32 28.14
CA ASP A 259 -11.28 10.36 28.58
C ASP A 259 -12.09 9.73 27.42
N GLU A 260 -11.52 9.71 26.21
CA GLU A 260 -12.12 9.12 25.00
C GLU A 260 -11.45 7.78 24.62
N GLU A 261 -12.00 7.07 23.64
CA GLU A 261 -11.47 5.78 23.16
C GLU A 261 -10.23 5.93 22.27
N LYS A 262 -10.27 6.91 21.38
CA LYS A 262 -9.22 7.20 20.38
C LYS A 262 -8.86 8.67 20.44
N PHE A 263 -7.66 9.02 20.01
CA PHE A 263 -7.29 10.43 19.87
C PHE A 263 -6.30 10.67 18.73
N ILE A 264 -6.28 11.91 18.27
CA ILE A 264 -5.21 12.51 17.46
C ILE A 264 -4.73 13.79 18.15
N VAL A 265 -3.49 14.21 17.87
CA VAL A 265 -3.02 15.56 18.18
C VAL A 265 -2.93 16.33 16.88
N ARG A 266 -3.48 17.54 16.82
CA ARG A 266 -3.58 18.33 15.58
C ARG A 266 -3.20 19.78 15.79
N ARG A 267 -2.78 20.43 14.72
CA ARG A 267 -2.56 21.88 14.68
C ARG A 267 -3.85 22.63 14.36
N ARG A 268 -4.13 23.67 15.12
CA ARG A 268 -5.19 24.65 14.89
C ARG A 268 -4.56 25.93 14.38
N THR A 269 -5.10 26.53 13.34
CA THR A 269 -4.67 27.83 12.82
C THR A 269 -5.81 28.85 12.85
N TRP A 270 -5.52 30.13 13.12
CA TRP A 270 -6.52 31.21 13.11
C TRP A 270 -6.30 32.16 11.92
N GLY A 271 -7.38 32.48 11.18
CA GLY A 271 -7.42 33.34 10.00
C GLY A 271 -8.85 33.81 9.67
N TYR A 272 -9.08 34.41 8.50
CA TYR A 272 -10.41 34.92 8.09
C TYR A 272 -11.49 33.83 7.95
N ASP A 273 -11.05 32.58 7.81
CA ASP A 273 -11.89 31.38 7.85
C ASP A 273 -11.38 30.44 8.96
N TRP A 274 -12.30 29.89 9.76
CA TRP A 274 -11.99 28.89 10.77
C TRP A 274 -11.61 27.57 10.09
N VAL A 275 -10.32 27.34 9.84
CA VAL A 275 -9.84 26.11 9.18
C VAL A 275 -9.01 25.30 10.16
N ASN A 276 -9.48 24.08 10.44
CA ASN A 276 -8.64 23.04 11.01
C ASN A 276 -7.65 22.61 9.93
N ASP A 277 -6.36 22.70 10.21
CA ASP A 277 -5.32 22.21 9.31
C ASP A 277 -5.19 20.69 9.53
N TRP A 278 -6.04 19.93 8.84
CA TRP A 278 -6.05 18.46 8.92
C TRP A 278 -4.80 17.82 8.31
N ASP A 279 -3.98 18.60 7.58
CA ASP A 279 -2.73 18.14 7.00
C ASP A 279 -1.60 18.06 8.05
N GLU A 280 -1.70 18.81 9.16
CA GLU A 280 -0.74 18.77 10.27
C GLU A 280 -1.33 18.10 11.54
N GLN A 281 -1.41 16.77 11.52
CA GLN A 281 -1.86 15.94 12.65
C GLN A 281 -1.00 14.69 12.89
N THR A 282 -1.18 14.06 14.05
CA THR A 282 -0.59 12.75 14.35
C THR A 282 -1.45 11.61 13.79
N TYR A 283 -0.91 10.40 13.81
CA TYR A 283 -1.70 9.17 13.65
C TYR A 283 -2.80 9.08 14.73
N THR A 284 -3.84 8.30 14.44
CA THR A 284 -4.87 7.93 15.42
C THR A 284 -4.29 6.91 16.40
N PHE A 285 -4.44 7.20 17.69
CA PHE A 285 -4.01 6.32 18.77
C PHE A 285 -5.20 5.85 19.60
N TYR A 286 -5.12 4.61 20.08
CA TYR A 286 -6.13 4.01 20.94
C TYR A 286 -5.72 4.18 22.41
N LEU A 287 -6.63 4.73 23.19
CA LEU A 287 -6.55 4.76 24.64
C LEU A 287 -7.04 3.39 25.13
N GLY A 288 -6.21 2.74 25.96
CA GLY A 288 -6.57 1.45 26.54
C GLY A 288 -7.67 1.63 27.59
N LYS A 289 -8.19 0.52 28.11
CA LYS A 289 -9.21 0.56 29.18
C LYS A 289 -8.68 1.07 30.54
N GLU A 290 -7.37 1.14 30.71
CA GLU A 290 -6.71 1.54 31.96
C GLU A 290 -6.07 2.92 31.82
N ASP A 291 -6.26 3.78 32.82
CA ASP A 291 -5.60 5.08 32.84
C ASP A 291 -4.10 4.92 33.03
N ARG A 292 -3.32 5.63 32.22
CA ARG A 292 -1.86 5.55 32.21
C ARG A 292 -1.24 6.87 31.74
N ASN A 293 0.09 6.92 31.73
CA ASN A 293 0.83 7.99 31.08
C ASN A 293 1.24 7.54 29.68
N LEU A 294 0.89 8.33 28.66
CA LEU A 294 1.26 8.09 27.28
C LEU A 294 2.09 9.27 26.75
N PHE A 295 3.09 8.97 25.92
CA PHE A 295 3.95 9.96 25.27
C PHE A 295 3.78 9.83 23.75
N CYS A 296 3.20 10.86 23.15
CA CYS A 296 2.97 11.03 21.72
C CYS A 296 4.06 11.95 21.17
N ILE A 297 4.96 11.40 20.36
CA ILE A 297 5.98 12.18 19.67
C ILE A 297 5.45 12.54 18.28
N TYR A 298 5.51 13.81 17.90
CA TYR A 298 5.09 14.26 16.57
C TYR A 298 5.85 13.51 15.47
N GLU A 299 5.14 13.10 14.40
CA GLU A 299 5.61 12.24 13.30
C GLU A 299 5.96 10.77 13.66
N ASN A 300 5.83 10.38 14.93
CA ASN A 300 5.97 8.99 15.38
C ASN A 300 4.61 8.28 15.36
N ASN A 301 4.54 7.10 14.75
CA ASN A 301 3.31 6.30 14.68
C ASN A 301 3.13 5.35 15.88
N LYS A 302 4.04 5.40 16.86
CA LYS A 302 3.94 4.62 18.09
C LYS A 302 3.75 5.55 19.29
N ILE A 303 2.75 5.22 20.09
CA ILE A 303 2.57 5.82 21.41
C ILE A 303 3.48 5.11 22.41
N LEU A 304 4.25 5.87 23.19
CA LEU A 304 5.16 5.31 24.19
C LEU A 304 4.50 5.33 25.56
N THR A 305 4.81 4.35 26.41
CA THR A 305 4.19 4.18 27.73
C THR A 305 5.17 4.40 28.89
N SER A 306 6.41 4.83 28.61
CA SER A 306 7.45 5.05 29.61
C SER A 306 8.25 6.31 29.29
N LEU A 307 8.50 7.09 30.33
CA LEU A 307 9.34 8.28 30.30
C LEU A 307 10.75 7.96 29.81
N LYS A 308 11.33 6.83 30.28
CA LYS A 308 12.65 6.37 29.83
C LYS A 308 12.70 6.24 28.31
N THR A 309 11.70 5.56 27.73
CA THR A 309 11.64 5.36 26.28
C THR A 309 11.40 6.66 25.53
N ALA A 310 10.59 7.57 26.08
CA ALA A 310 10.37 8.90 25.51
C ALA A 310 11.67 9.73 25.46
N ILE A 311 12.48 9.70 26.52
CA ILE A 311 13.81 10.34 26.58
C ILE A 311 14.74 9.73 25.52
N GLU A 312 14.80 8.39 25.45
CA GLU A 312 15.63 7.69 24.45
C GLU A 312 15.22 8.03 23.01
N GLU A 313 13.92 8.13 22.71
CA GLU A 313 13.40 8.44 21.37
C GLU A 313 13.59 9.90 20.96
N THR A 314 13.63 10.82 21.92
CA THR A 314 13.89 12.25 21.72
C THR A 314 15.38 12.61 21.77
N THR A 315 16.25 11.68 22.15
CA THR A 315 17.70 11.88 22.13
C THR A 315 18.22 11.99 20.68
N PRO A 316 19.16 12.91 20.37
CA PRO A 316 19.73 13.04 19.04
C PRO A 316 20.30 11.74 18.47
N LYS A 317 19.74 11.31 17.34
CA LYS A 317 20.17 10.14 16.56
C LYS A 317 20.18 10.42 15.05
N ILE A 318 21.03 9.70 14.34
CA ILE A 318 20.92 9.53 12.89
C ILE A 318 19.72 8.60 12.67
N GLN A 319 18.61 9.12 12.17
CA GLN A 319 17.35 8.40 12.03
C GLN A 319 17.47 7.26 11.03
N VAL A 320 18.06 7.53 9.87
CA VAL A 320 18.33 6.54 8.83
C VAL A 320 19.53 6.99 8.01
N ALA A 321 20.28 6.03 7.46
CA ALA A 321 21.28 6.28 6.42
C ALA A 321 21.01 5.34 5.24
N LEU A 322 20.87 5.89 4.04
CA LEU A 322 20.47 5.18 2.84
C LEU A 322 21.55 5.27 1.77
N MET A 323 21.83 4.14 1.12
CA MET A 323 22.67 4.05 -0.07
C MET A 323 21.79 3.69 -1.27
N ASP A 324 21.30 4.73 -1.94
CA ASP A 324 20.50 4.63 -3.17
C ASP A 324 21.35 4.67 -4.44
N HIS A 325 22.60 5.16 -4.33
CA HIS A 325 23.54 5.23 -5.44
C HIS A 325 24.91 4.72 -5.03
N LYS A 326 25.67 4.19 -6.00
CA LYS A 326 27.00 3.61 -5.80
C LYS A 326 28.00 4.55 -5.11
N ASN A 327 27.88 5.87 -5.34
CA ASN A 327 28.89 6.85 -4.92
C ASN A 327 28.43 7.77 -3.80
N THR A 328 27.22 7.58 -3.25
CA THR A 328 26.68 8.48 -2.22
C THR A 328 25.88 7.75 -1.15
N ILE A 329 26.03 8.17 0.10
CA ILE A 329 25.16 7.79 1.21
C ILE A 329 24.52 9.08 1.76
N LYS A 330 23.20 9.05 1.95
CA LYS A 330 22.46 10.14 2.61
C LYS A 330 22.02 9.68 3.99
N ALA A 331 22.34 10.46 5.01
CA ALA A 331 21.94 10.21 6.39
C ALA A 331 21.06 11.35 6.90
N TYR A 332 19.90 11.03 7.44
CA TYR A 332 18.95 11.99 7.99
C TYR A 332 19.04 12.00 9.51
N LEU A 333 19.05 13.19 10.10
CA LEU A 333 19.25 13.45 11.51
C LEU A 333 17.94 13.88 12.17
N SER A 334 17.72 13.41 13.39
CA SER A 334 16.55 13.85 14.20
C SER A 334 16.64 15.33 14.61
N HIS A 335 17.86 15.83 14.76
CA HIS A 335 18.16 17.17 15.27
C HIS A 335 19.15 17.89 14.36
N LYS A 336 19.12 19.22 14.43
CA LYS A 336 20.14 20.05 13.77
C LYS A 336 21.52 19.71 14.35
N PRO A 337 22.53 19.40 13.53
CA PRO A 337 23.85 19.09 14.03
C PRO A 337 24.50 20.33 14.65
N LEU A 338 25.20 20.14 15.77
CA LEU A 338 26.01 21.20 16.36
C LEU A 338 27.29 21.42 15.56
N ILE A 339 27.76 22.66 15.54
CA ILE A 339 29.03 23.05 14.93
C ILE A 339 30.18 22.23 15.53
N GLY A 340 31.13 21.80 14.70
CA GLY A 340 32.24 20.94 15.14
C GLY A 340 31.93 19.44 15.19
N VAL A 341 30.67 19.02 15.07
CA VAL A 341 30.31 17.60 14.92
C VAL A 341 30.74 17.13 13.53
N LYS A 342 31.65 16.15 13.49
CA LYS A 342 32.19 15.57 12.25
C LYS A 342 31.53 14.22 11.98
N TYR A 343 31.35 13.89 10.71
CA TYR A 343 30.80 12.61 10.27
C TYR A 343 31.85 11.79 9.54
N GLY A 344 31.70 10.48 9.55
CA GLY A 344 32.54 9.58 8.78
C GLY A 344 31.84 8.27 8.47
N LEU A 345 32.23 7.68 7.35
CA LEU A 345 31.85 6.33 6.97
C LEU A 345 32.80 5.31 7.59
N TYR A 346 32.24 4.25 8.16
CA TYR A 346 32.98 3.10 8.63
C TYR A 346 32.47 1.86 7.89
N ILE A 347 33.41 1.02 7.46
CA ILE A 347 33.14 -0.23 6.76
C ILE A 347 33.72 -1.34 7.61
N ASN A 348 32.87 -2.24 8.09
CA ASN A 348 33.24 -3.33 9.00
C ASN A 348 34.03 -2.82 10.23
N GLY A 349 33.63 -1.65 10.75
CA GLY A 349 34.26 -1.00 11.90
C GLY A 349 35.52 -0.18 11.60
N ILE A 350 36.02 -0.17 10.36
CA ILE A 350 37.22 0.58 9.95
C ILE A 350 36.79 1.88 9.25
N LYS A 351 37.35 3.02 9.66
CA LYS A 351 37.05 4.32 9.03
C LYS A 351 37.51 4.33 7.57
N ALA A 352 36.59 4.61 6.66
CA ALA A 352 36.90 4.74 5.23
C ALA A 352 37.79 5.96 4.98
N LYS A 353 38.80 5.80 4.11
CA LYS A 353 39.70 6.88 3.67
C LYS A 353 39.20 7.48 2.36
N GLY A 354 39.50 8.76 2.12
CA GLY A 354 39.17 9.45 0.86
C GLY A 354 37.70 9.83 0.69
N VAL A 355 36.82 9.45 1.62
CA VAL A 355 35.41 9.88 1.63
C VAL A 355 35.29 11.36 1.97
N SER A 356 34.32 12.03 1.37
CA SER A 356 33.98 13.42 1.66
C SER A 356 32.61 13.49 2.34
N THR A 357 32.43 14.43 3.26
CA THR A 357 31.19 14.61 4.01
C THR A 357 30.70 16.03 3.89
N LEU A 358 29.42 16.18 3.59
CA LEU A 358 28.74 17.44 3.42
C LEU A 358 27.54 17.49 4.39
N VAL A 359 27.48 18.49 5.26
CA VAL A 359 26.48 18.60 6.32
C VAL A 359 25.52 19.75 5.98
N ARG A 360 24.25 19.43 5.78
CA ARG A 360 23.15 20.36 5.52
C ARG A 360 22.37 20.54 6.80
N GLU A 361 22.75 21.56 7.56
CA GLU A 361 22.34 21.68 8.96
C GLU A 361 20.85 21.97 9.13
N ASN A 362 20.30 22.83 8.28
CA ASN A 362 18.88 23.21 8.34
C ASN A 362 17.98 22.08 7.85
N GLU A 363 18.44 21.29 6.89
CA GLU A 363 17.77 20.12 6.33
C GLU A 363 17.96 18.86 7.20
N LYS A 364 18.79 18.95 8.25
CA LYS A 364 19.15 17.82 9.12
C LYS A 364 19.68 16.63 8.30
N GLU A 365 20.52 16.89 7.31
CA GLU A 365 20.99 15.88 6.35
C GLU A 365 22.54 15.86 6.31
N VAL A 366 23.11 14.66 6.20
CA VAL A 366 24.53 14.45 5.92
C VAL A 366 24.67 13.64 4.64
N LEU A 367 25.35 14.21 3.65
CA LEU A 367 25.70 13.56 2.41
C LEU A 367 27.16 13.10 2.46
N ILE A 368 27.40 11.80 2.31
CA ILE A 368 28.73 11.21 2.19
C ILE A 368 28.95 10.87 0.72
N THR A 369 30.08 11.31 0.16
CA THR A 369 30.45 11.09 -1.25
C THR A 369 31.86 10.51 -1.36
N ASN A 370 32.27 10.19 -2.60
CA ASN A 370 33.56 9.54 -2.89
C ASN A 370 33.72 8.21 -2.16
N LEU A 371 32.67 7.38 -2.21
CA LEU A 371 32.67 6.07 -1.58
C LEU A 371 33.72 5.14 -2.23
N PRO A 372 34.34 4.23 -1.46
CA PRO A 372 35.19 3.18 -2.02
C PRO A 372 34.46 2.38 -3.10
N SER A 373 35.17 2.06 -4.19
CA SER A 373 34.59 1.37 -5.35
C SER A 373 34.28 -0.11 -5.12
N ASP A 374 34.83 -0.69 -4.05
CA ASP A 374 34.83 -2.12 -3.70
C ASP A 374 33.86 -2.48 -2.56
N ILE A 375 32.90 -1.60 -2.23
CA ILE A 375 31.86 -1.88 -1.23
C ILE A 375 31.03 -3.11 -1.65
N ASP A 376 31.03 -4.14 -0.81
CA ASP A 376 30.14 -5.29 -0.94
C ASP A 376 28.83 -5.00 -0.15
N PRO A 377 27.63 -5.22 -0.71
CA PRO A 377 26.36 -4.94 -0.01
C PRO A 377 26.17 -5.72 1.29
N SER A 378 26.92 -6.79 1.50
CA SER A 378 26.93 -7.57 2.75
C SER A 378 27.82 -6.98 3.86
N ASP A 379 28.62 -5.97 3.54
CA ASP A 379 29.46 -5.26 4.52
C ASP A 379 28.62 -4.48 5.53
N LEU A 380 29.16 -4.33 6.74
CA LEU A 380 28.59 -3.42 7.73
C LEU A 380 29.04 -1.99 7.43
N LEU A 381 28.19 -1.26 6.71
CA LEU A 381 28.35 0.17 6.49
C LEU A 381 27.71 0.96 7.64
N GLU A 382 28.44 1.92 8.19
CA GLU A 382 27.99 2.73 9.32
C GLU A 382 28.33 4.21 9.11
N VAL A 383 27.37 5.09 9.35
CA VAL A 383 27.64 6.52 9.54
C VAL A 383 27.85 6.76 11.03
N ARG A 384 29.02 7.29 11.39
CA ARG A 384 29.32 7.70 12.76
C ARG A 384 29.53 9.20 12.82
N ALA A 385 28.89 9.84 13.79
CA ALA A 385 29.24 11.17 14.22
C ALA A 385 30.40 11.11 15.22
N SER A 386 31.20 12.17 15.32
CA SER A 386 32.25 12.31 16.34
C SER A 386 31.67 12.41 17.75
N SER A 387 30.43 12.88 17.85
CA SER A 387 29.68 13.15 19.09
C SER A 387 28.20 13.45 18.74
N MET A 388 27.36 13.71 19.75
CA MET A 388 25.94 14.04 19.66
C MET A 388 25.02 12.92 19.16
N PHE A 389 25.36 12.29 18.03
CA PHE A 389 24.51 11.29 17.39
C PHE A 389 25.08 9.88 17.53
N SER A 390 24.21 8.93 17.86
CA SER A 390 24.53 7.50 17.82
C SER A 390 24.85 7.04 16.39
N SER A 391 25.70 6.01 16.30
CA SER A 391 26.07 5.40 15.01
C SER A 391 24.85 4.74 14.36
N CYS A 392 24.71 4.89 13.05
CA CYS A 392 23.60 4.33 12.29
C CYS A 392 24.10 3.43 11.17
N LYS A 393 23.46 2.26 11.02
CA LYS A 393 23.74 1.33 9.93
C LYS A 393 23.21 1.95 8.64
N VAL A 394 24.02 1.93 7.60
CA VAL A 394 23.58 2.27 6.25
C VAL A 394 22.80 1.11 5.68
N ILE A 395 21.61 1.40 5.16
CA ILE A 395 20.77 0.45 4.45
C ILE A 395 21.06 0.61 2.96
N VAL A 396 21.53 -0.47 2.33
CA VAL A 396 21.75 -0.52 0.89
C VAL A 396 20.41 -0.79 0.23
N ARG A 397 19.87 0.21 -0.48
CA ARG A 397 18.50 0.19 -1.01
C ARG A 397 18.53 0.20 -2.54
N ASP A 398 18.48 1.36 -3.19
CA ASP A 398 18.34 1.41 -4.66
C ASP A 398 19.66 1.08 -5.39
N TYR A 399 20.81 1.15 -4.71
CA TYR A 399 22.07 0.66 -5.28
C TYR A 399 22.02 -0.84 -5.61
N LEU A 400 21.13 -1.61 -4.97
CA LEU A 400 20.95 -3.04 -5.27
C LEU A 400 20.38 -3.29 -6.68
N ASN A 401 19.87 -2.27 -7.37
CA ASN A 401 19.47 -2.39 -8.77
C ASN A 401 20.65 -2.80 -9.67
N ASP A 402 21.88 -2.46 -9.29
CA ASP A 402 23.10 -2.88 -10.01
C ASP A 402 23.44 -4.37 -9.80
N TYR A 403 22.80 -5.04 -8.83
CA TYR A 403 22.97 -6.46 -8.52
C TYR A 403 21.89 -7.33 -9.18
N TYR A 404 21.32 -6.86 -10.30
CA TYR A 404 20.35 -7.61 -11.08
C TYR A 404 20.88 -8.99 -11.46
N TYR A 405 20.06 -10.03 -11.27
CA TYR A 405 20.35 -11.39 -11.66
C TYR A 405 19.45 -11.81 -12.83
N GLY A 406 20.03 -11.97 -14.03
CA GLY A 406 19.30 -12.34 -15.24
C GLY A 406 19.07 -13.84 -15.45
N GLY A 407 19.54 -14.70 -14.54
CA GLY A 407 19.35 -16.15 -14.65
C GLY A 407 17.90 -16.56 -14.40
N ASN A 408 17.52 -17.74 -14.93
CA ASN A 408 16.15 -18.26 -14.81
C ASN A 408 16.02 -19.33 -13.69
N ASP A 409 17.04 -19.52 -12.87
CA ASP A 409 17.20 -20.59 -11.89
C ASP A 409 17.06 -20.16 -10.43
N LEU A 410 16.39 -19.04 -10.17
CA LEU A 410 15.93 -18.68 -8.83
C LEU A 410 14.85 -19.66 -8.34
N GLY A 411 14.76 -19.81 -7.01
CA GLY A 411 13.85 -20.76 -6.38
C GLY A 411 14.39 -22.19 -6.42
N VAL A 412 13.50 -23.15 -6.64
CA VAL A 412 13.79 -24.59 -6.58
C VAL A 412 13.74 -25.20 -7.98
N ARG A 413 14.75 -26.00 -8.31
CA ARG A 413 14.80 -26.79 -9.55
C ARG A 413 15.14 -28.24 -9.29
N PHE A 414 14.41 -29.13 -9.94
CA PHE A 414 14.58 -30.58 -9.82
C PHE A 414 15.38 -31.13 -11.01
N SER A 415 16.25 -32.08 -10.71
CA SER A 415 16.92 -32.97 -11.67
C SER A 415 16.71 -34.42 -11.22
N GLU A 416 17.25 -35.41 -11.94
CA GLU A 416 17.12 -36.81 -11.54
C GLU A 416 17.76 -37.10 -10.17
N GLU A 417 18.95 -36.54 -9.92
CA GLU A 417 19.72 -36.85 -8.71
C GLU A 417 19.66 -35.76 -7.63
N ASN A 418 19.42 -34.50 -8.02
CA ASN A 418 19.60 -33.34 -7.14
C ASN A 418 18.43 -32.36 -7.21
N ILE A 419 18.25 -31.62 -6.12
CA ILE A 419 17.43 -30.41 -6.04
C ILE A 419 18.39 -29.22 -5.92
N SER A 420 18.30 -28.30 -6.86
CA SER A 420 19.09 -27.05 -6.85
C SER A 420 18.23 -25.93 -6.30
N LEU A 421 18.77 -25.15 -5.37
CA LEU A 421 18.10 -23.98 -4.81
C LEU A 421 18.98 -22.74 -5.00
N ARG A 422 18.37 -21.63 -5.39
CA ARG A 422 19.03 -20.33 -5.51
C ARG A 422 18.16 -19.20 -4.97
N LEU A 423 18.74 -18.36 -4.12
CA LEU A 423 18.12 -17.19 -3.52
C LEU A 423 18.90 -15.93 -3.90
N TRP A 424 18.22 -14.86 -4.30
CA TRP A 424 18.83 -13.53 -4.43
C TRP A 424 18.81 -12.82 -3.07
N ALA A 425 19.99 -12.66 -2.45
CA ALA A 425 20.13 -12.08 -1.12
C ALA A 425 21.44 -11.28 -1.01
N PRO A 426 21.62 -10.20 -1.80
CA PRO A 426 22.91 -9.54 -1.98
C PRO A 426 23.49 -8.97 -0.68
N THR A 427 22.63 -8.54 0.25
CA THR A 427 23.01 -7.97 1.54
C THR A 427 23.25 -9.02 2.63
N ALA A 428 22.93 -10.29 2.38
CA ALA A 428 23.21 -11.36 3.31
C ALA A 428 24.69 -11.74 3.25
N LYS A 429 25.31 -11.89 4.43
CA LYS A 429 26.69 -12.38 4.57
C LYS A 429 26.77 -13.89 4.38
N LYS A 430 25.75 -14.59 4.87
CA LYS A 430 25.63 -16.05 4.80
C LYS A 430 24.15 -16.39 4.67
N VAL A 431 23.85 -17.42 3.89
CA VAL A 431 22.54 -18.07 3.81
C VAL A 431 22.72 -19.55 4.05
N GLU A 432 21.84 -20.13 4.84
CA GLU A 432 21.73 -21.57 5.04
C GLU A 432 20.35 -22.05 4.60
N LEU A 433 20.32 -23.19 3.93
CA LEU A 433 19.10 -23.93 3.65
C LEU A 433 18.79 -24.85 4.82
N LEU A 434 17.61 -24.70 5.40
CA LEU A 434 17.11 -25.53 6.50
C LEU A 434 16.03 -26.47 5.98
N ILE A 435 16.20 -27.78 6.15
CA ILE A 435 15.23 -28.80 5.74
C ILE A 435 14.51 -29.36 6.97
N TYR A 436 13.20 -29.56 6.88
CA TYR A 436 12.33 -30.05 7.95
C TYR A 436 11.53 -31.27 7.47
N GLU A 437 11.28 -32.20 8.38
CA GLU A 437 10.42 -33.36 8.10
C GLU A 437 8.94 -32.96 8.06
N ASP A 438 8.52 -32.05 8.95
CA ASP A 438 7.12 -31.65 9.14
C ASP A 438 7.00 -30.12 9.13
N TYR A 439 5.92 -29.59 8.55
CA TYR A 439 5.63 -28.16 8.47
C TYR A 439 5.48 -27.50 9.86
N LYS A 440 5.03 -28.24 10.89
CA LYS A 440 4.89 -27.77 12.29
C LYS A 440 6.22 -27.67 13.02
N SER A 441 7.31 -28.21 12.47
CA SER A 441 8.63 -28.15 13.11
C SER A 441 9.01 -26.71 13.42
N LEU A 442 9.48 -26.45 14.65
CA LEU A 442 10.01 -25.15 15.02
C LEU A 442 11.16 -24.77 14.10
N ARG A 443 11.20 -23.51 13.64
CA ARG A 443 12.20 -23.02 12.68
C ARG A 443 13.65 -23.13 13.18
N GLU A 444 13.85 -23.21 14.49
CA GLU A 444 15.16 -23.39 15.10
C GLU A 444 15.67 -24.85 15.06
N ASN A 445 14.78 -25.82 14.79
CA ASN A 445 15.03 -27.26 14.87
C ASN A 445 14.88 -27.96 13.51
N PRO A 446 15.75 -27.68 12.52
CA PRO A 446 15.70 -28.36 11.24
C PRO A 446 16.21 -29.80 11.35
N LEU A 447 15.72 -30.68 10.48
CA LEU A 447 16.26 -32.01 10.28
C LEU A 447 17.70 -31.95 9.73
N ARG A 448 17.94 -31.02 8.78
CA ARG A 448 19.25 -30.81 8.16
C ARG A 448 19.48 -29.34 7.86
N LYS A 449 20.75 -28.93 7.85
CA LYS A 449 21.17 -27.61 7.40
C LYS A 449 22.25 -27.74 6.33
N TYR A 450 22.23 -26.86 5.34
CA TYR A 450 23.26 -26.76 4.31
C TYR A 450 23.69 -25.30 4.15
N ASP A 451 25.00 -25.06 4.15
CA ASP A 451 25.54 -23.73 3.84
C ASP A 451 25.45 -23.49 2.33
N MET A 452 24.89 -22.36 1.91
CA MET A 452 24.75 -22.00 0.50
C MET A 452 25.97 -21.21 0.02
N ASN A 453 26.46 -21.52 -1.18
CA ASN A 453 27.58 -20.83 -1.81
C ASN A 453 27.14 -19.44 -2.29
N ARG A 454 27.90 -18.38 -1.98
CA ARG A 454 27.60 -17.01 -2.42
C ARG A 454 28.31 -16.68 -3.73
N GLU A 455 27.57 -16.24 -4.72
CA GLU A 455 28.07 -15.60 -5.93
C GLU A 455 28.05 -14.08 -5.77
N LYS A 456 29.24 -13.46 -5.69
CA LYS A 456 29.38 -12.03 -5.37
C LYS A 456 28.83 -11.08 -6.44
N GLU A 457 28.95 -11.45 -7.71
CA GLU A 457 28.62 -10.58 -8.86
C GLU A 457 27.18 -10.08 -8.83
N ASN A 458 26.22 -10.98 -8.58
CA ASN A 458 24.79 -10.63 -8.49
C ASN A 458 24.21 -10.84 -7.08
N GLY A 459 25.05 -11.22 -6.10
CA GLY A 459 24.62 -11.42 -4.71
C GLY A 459 23.66 -12.59 -4.50
N THR A 460 23.75 -13.63 -5.34
CA THR A 460 22.92 -14.84 -5.17
C THR A 460 23.61 -15.87 -4.27
N HIS A 461 22.81 -16.69 -3.62
CA HIS A 461 23.25 -17.83 -2.83
C HIS A 461 22.67 -19.10 -3.47
N LEU A 462 23.47 -20.15 -3.66
CA LEU A 462 23.03 -21.39 -4.29
C LEU A 462 23.54 -22.65 -3.61
N ILE A 463 22.78 -23.74 -3.73
CA ILE A 463 23.15 -25.07 -3.23
C ILE A 463 22.51 -26.17 -4.08
N LYS A 464 23.13 -27.36 -4.07
CA LYS A 464 22.53 -28.60 -4.59
C LYS A 464 22.46 -29.62 -3.47
N VAL A 465 21.29 -30.23 -3.28
CA VAL A 465 21.07 -31.27 -2.27
C VAL A 465 20.55 -32.55 -2.93
N PRO A 466 20.83 -33.76 -2.38
CA PRO A 466 20.37 -35.02 -2.95
C PRO A 466 18.83 -35.10 -3.00
N ARG A 467 18.24 -35.37 -4.17
CA ARG A 467 16.78 -35.42 -4.36
C ARG A 467 16.12 -36.49 -3.50
N LYS A 468 16.68 -37.70 -3.53
CA LYS A 468 16.16 -38.90 -2.84
C LYS A 468 15.88 -38.69 -1.35
N GLU A 469 16.61 -37.78 -0.70
CA GLU A 469 16.53 -37.58 0.75
C GLU A 469 15.73 -36.34 1.15
N ASN A 470 15.42 -35.46 0.20
CA ASN A 470 14.86 -34.12 0.47
C ASN A 470 13.56 -33.81 -0.30
N GLU A 471 13.24 -34.49 -1.41
CA GLU A 471 11.94 -34.31 -2.08
C GLU A 471 10.78 -34.67 -1.13
N GLY A 472 9.70 -33.89 -1.18
CA GLY A 472 8.55 -34.00 -0.28
C GLY A 472 8.73 -33.34 1.09
N LYS A 473 9.93 -32.82 1.41
CA LYS A 473 10.22 -32.14 2.68
C LYS A 473 9.96 -30.65 2.62
N TYR A 474 9.94 -30.02 3.79
CA TYR A 474 9.75 -28.58 3.93
C TYR A 474 11.09 -27.85 4.11
N TYR A 475 11.13 -26.56 3.78
CA TYR A 475 12.35 -25.77 3.91
C TYR A 475 12.13 -24.29 4.22
N LEU A 476 13.19 -23.69 4.79
CA LEU A 476 13.34 -22.25 5.02
C LEU A 476 14.77 -21.82 4.70
N TYR A 477 14.96 -20.55 4.40
CA TYR A 477 16.28 -19.93 4.41
C TYR A 477 16.56 -19.28 5.77
N ARG A 478 17.75 -19.50 6.31
CA ARG A 478 18.27 -18.77 7.48
C ARG A 478 19.39 -17.83 7.02
N LEU A 479 19.16 -16.53 7.17
CA LEU A 479 20.06 -15.49 6.66
C LEU A 479 20.78 -14.78 7.81
N TYR A 480 22.02 -14.39 7.55
CA TYR A 480 22.90 -13.71 8.49
C TYR A 480 23.31 -12.36 7.96
N PHE A 481 23.09 -11.32 8.75
CA PHE A 481 23.45 -9.94 8.43
C PHE A 481 24.36 -9.36 9.49
N ASN A 482 25.35 -8.58 9.07
CA ASN A 482 26.04 -7.69 9.99
C ASN A 482 25.10 -6.52 10.34
N GLY A 483 25.01 -6.15 11.61
CA GLY A 483 24.12 -5.10 12.09
C GLY A 483 24.69 -4.33 13.27
N LEU A 484 23.92 -3.34 13.73
CA LEU A 484 24.18 -2.58 14.94
C LEU A 484 23.05 -2.80 15.94
N SER A 485 23.41 -2.93 17.22
CA SER A 485 22.46 -2.84 18.33
C SER A 485 22.02 -1.40 18.55
N LYS A 486 20.96 -1.18 19.36
CA LYS A 486 20.52 0.16 19.77
C LYS A 486 21.65 1.01 20.39
N LYS A 487 22.65 0.36 21.02
CA LYS A 487 23.82 1.01 21.62
C LYS A 487 25.00 1.17 20.64
N GLY A 488 24.79 0.97 19.34
CA GLY A 488 25.82 1.08 18.30
C GLY A 488 26.87 -0.04 18.31
N LYS A 489 26.66 -1.13 19.05
CA LYS A 489 27.57 -2.29 19.05
C LYS A 489 27.30 -3.20 17.86
N HIS A 490 28.35 -3.75 17.26
CA HIS A 490 28.25 -4.74 16.18
C HIS A 490 27.53 -5.99 16.66
N VAL A 491 26.55 -6.47 15.88
CA VAL A 491 25.79 -7.69 16.15
C VAL A 491 25.58 -8.48 14.86
N ASN A 492 25.45 -9.79 14.99
CA ASN A 492 24.99 -10.65 13.90
C ASN A 492 23.47 -10.81 14.02
N LYS A 493 22.71 -10.23 13.09
CA LYS A 493 21.27 -10.42 13.00
C LYS A 493 20.98 -11.68 12.20
N ILE A 494 20.10 -12.53 12.72
CA ILE A 494 19.62 -13.75 12.05
C ILE A 494 18.15 -13.55 11.70
N THR A 495 17.77 -13.89 10.48
CA THR A 495 16.37 -13.92 10.02
C THR A 495 16.05 -15.27 9.39
N TYR A 496 14.75 -15.54 9.24
CA TYR A 496 14.21 -16.71 8.56
C TYR A 496 13.24 -16.25 7.48
N ALA A 497 13.27 -16.89 6.32
CA ALA A 497 12.40 -16.54 5.22
C ALA A 497 11.93 -17.79 4.45
N VAL A 498 10.67 -17.74 4.00
CA VAL A 498 10.13 -18.62 2.97
C VAL A 498 10.65 -18.13 1.62
N ASP A 499 10.94 -19.06 0.72
CA ASP A 499 11.38 -18.73 -0.63
C ASP A 499 10.30 -17.96 -1.40
N PRO A 500 10.59 -16.74 -1.89
CA PRO A 500 9.65 -16.01 -2.75
C PRO A 500 9.18 -16.82 -3.97
N TYR A 501 10.02 -17.74 -4.46
CA TYR A 501 9.77 -18.59 -5.61
C TYR A 501 9.23 -19.99 -5.23
N ALA A 502 8.80 -20.20 -3.98
CA ALA A 502 8.19 -21.47 -3.57
C ALA A 502 6.95 -21.77 -4.43
N VAL A 503 6.97 -22.91 -5.12
CA VAL A 503 5.84 -23.39 -5.95
C VAL A 503 4.79 -24.18 -5.15
N SER A 504 5.12 -24.53 -3.91
CA SER A 504 4.25 -25.17 -2.95
C SER A 504 4.76 -24.89 -1.54
N VAL A 505 3.87 -24.99 -0.56
CA VAL A 505 4.11 -24.67 0.84
C VAL A 505 3.46 -25.70 1.74
N GLY A 506 3.88 -25.73 3.00
CA GLY A 506 3.12 -26.39 4.07
C GLY A 506 1.89 -25.59 4.46
N VAL A 507 1.07 -26.18 5.35
CA VAL A 507 -0.17 -25.57 5.82
C VAL A 507 0.07 -24.15 6.35
N ASN A 508 -0.81 -23.22 5.99
CA ASN A 508 -0.73 -21.79 6.31
C ASN A 508 0.52 -21.08 5.76
N GLY A 509 1.23 -21.65 4.78
CA GLY A 509 2.28 -20.94 4.03
C GLY A 509 3.56 -20.61 4.79
N GLU A 510 3.82 -21.24 5.95
CA GLU A 510 4.94 -20.89 6.85
C GLU A 510 6.30 -21.50 6.45
N LYS A 511 6.31 -22.47 5.52
CA LYS A 511 7.52 -23.12 4.99
C LYS A 511 7.29 -23.51 3.54
N GLY A 512 8.30 -23.34 2.69
CA GLY A 512 8.27 -23.89 1.33
C GLY A 512 8.28 -25.41 1.36
N ALA A 513 7.71 -26.05 0.35
CA ALA A 513 7.74 -27.50 0.16
C ALA A 513 8.56 -27.86 -1.09
N LEU A 514 9.41 -28.88 -0.98
CA LEU A 514 10.24 -29.39 -2.06
C LEU A 514 9.43 -30.37 -2.93
N VAL A 515 8.58 -29.81 -3.79
CA VAL A 515 7.71 -30.57 -4.70
C VAL A 515 8.10 -30.32 -6.16
N ASP A 516 8.32 -31.39 -6.92
CA ASP A 516 8.52 -31.34 -8.36
C ASP A 516 7.17 -31.26 -9.09
N LEU A 517 6.88 -30.13 -9.74
CA LEU A 517 5.63 -29.89 -10.47
C LEU A 517 5.39 -30.89 -11.61
N PHE A 518 6.42 -31.60 -12.07
CA PHE A 518 6.31 -32.59 -13.15
C PHE A 518 6.19 -34.02 -12.62
N ASN A 519 6.16 -34.22 -11.30
CA ASN A 519 5.90 -35.51 -10.69
C ASN A 519 4.44 -35.93 -10.91
N LYS A 520 4.19 -37.25 -10.98
CA LYS A 520 2.86 -37.84 -11.18
C LYS A 520 1.82 -37.39 -10.14
N GLU A 521 2.26 -37.00 -8.94
CA GLU A 521 1.39 -36.53 -7.87
C GLU A 521 0.89 -35.09 -8.08
N CYS A 522 1.49 -34.36 -9.02
CA CYS A 522 1.13 -32.98 -9.36
C CYS A 522 0.51 -32.85 -10.75
N VAL A 523 0.50 -33.91 -11.56
CA VAL A 523 0.08 -33.86 -12.97
C VAL A 523 -1.17 -34.74 -13.15
N PRO A 524 -2.36 -34.16 -13.39
CA PRO A 524 -3.56 -34.95 -13.60
C PRO A 524 -3.49 -35.72 -14.93
N GLU A 525 -4.29 -36.77 -15.04
CA GLU A 525 -4.32 -37.60 -16.25
C GLU A 525 -4.69 -36.75 -17.49
N GLY A 526 -3.90 -36.91 -18.56
CA GLY A 526 -4.12 -36.17 -19.81
C GLY A 526 -3.72 -34.69 -19.80
N TRP A 527 -3.13 -34.16 -18.71
CA TRP A 527 -2.71 -32.75 -18.60
C TRP A 527 -1.84 -32.26 -19.76
N ASN A 528 -0.87 -33.07 -20.20
CA ASN A 528 0.06 -32.72 -21.28
C ASN A 528 -0.51 -32.96 -22.70
N LYS A 529 -1.79 -33.34 -22.83
CA LYS A 529 -2.39 -33.77 -24.11
C LYS A 529 -3.65 -33.00 -24.50
N TYR A 530 -4.27 -32.27 -23.57
CA TYR A 530 -5.50 -31.52 -23.87
C TYR A 530 -5.16 -30.18 -24.53
N ASN A 531 -6.07 -29.69 -25.37
CA ASN A 531 -5.93 -28.38 -25.99
C ASN A 531 -6.70 -27.35 -25.18
N LYS A 532 -6.12 -26.15 -25.02
CA LYS A 532 -6.87 -25.00 -24.54
C LYS A 532 -8.10 -24.77 -25.43
N PRO A 533 -9.23 -24.26 -24.88
CA PRO A 533 -10.37 -23.84 -25.69
C PRO A 533 -9.91 -22.88 -26.79
N LYS A 534 -10.60 -22.78 -27.93
CA LYS A 534 -10.24 -21.79 -28.98
C LYS A 534 -10.90 -20.45 -28.69
N LEU A 535 -10.19 -19.33 -28.89
CA LEU A 535 -10.74 -17.97 -28.87
C LEU A 535 -10.36 -17.35 -30.21
N ILE A 536 -11.33 -16.77 -30.92
CA ILE A 536 -11.06 -16.19 -32.23
C ILE A 536 -10.44 -14.80 -32.02
N ASN A 537 -11.09 -13.94 -31.23
CA ASN A 537 -10.62 -12.61 -30.87
C ASN A 537 -10.85 -12.30 -29.38
N LYS A 538 -10.10 -11.35 -28.83
CA LYS A 538 -10.22 -10.98 -27.40
C LYS A 538 -11.61 -10.40 -27.08
N GLU A 539 -12.22 -9.69 -28.03
CA GLU A 539 -13.57 -9.11 -27.98
C GLU A 539 -14.69 -10.16 -27.89
N ASP A 540 -14.40 -11.42 -28.20
CA ASP A 540 -15.33 -12.54 -28.09
C ASP A 540 -15.50 -13.03 -26.65
N SER A 541 -14.73 -12.44 -25.73
CA SER A 541 -14.72 -12.83 -24.34
C SER A 541 -15.95 -12.29 -23.61
N ILE A 542 -16.47 -13.13 -22.74
CA ILE A 542 -17.50 -12.88 -21.74
C ILE A 542 -16.94 -13.45 -20.45
N ILE A 543 -16.63 -12.55 -19.51
CA ILE A 543 -15.92 -12.85 -18.26
C ILE A 543 -16.93 -13.00 -17.14
N TYR A 544 -16.79 -14.08 -16.37
CA TYR A 544 -17.60 -14.41 -15.21
C TYR A 544 -16.72 -14.48 -13.97
N GLU A 545 -16.81 -13.49 -13.08
CA GLU A 545 -15.98 -13.41 -11.88
C GLU A 545 -16.57 -14.23 -10.73
N MET A 546 -15.80 -15.17 -10.18
CA MET A 546 -16.23 -16.06 -9.12
C MET A 546 -15.17 -16.28 -8.04
N HIS A 547 -15.66 -16.53 -6.82
CA HIS A 547 -14.85 -17.00 -5.70
C HIS A 547 -15.08 -18.51 -5.50
N ILE A 548 -14.00 -19.28 -5.32
CA ILE A 548 -14.05 -20.75 -5.23
C ILE A 548 -15.02 -21.22 -4.13
N ARG A 549 -14.96 -20.58 -2.95
CA ARG A 549 -15.83 -20.92 -1.83
C ARG A 549 -17.29 -20.56 -2.13
N ASP A 550 -17.54 -19.30 -2.51
CA ASP A 550 -18.90 -18.77 -2.67
C ASP A 550 -19.73 -19.58 -3.66
N PHE A 551 -19.09 -20.05 -4.73
CA PHE A 551 -19.74 -20.74 -5.84
C PHE A 551 -20.41 -22.05 -5.43
N THR A 552 -19.85 -22.76 -4.44
CA THR A 552 -20.27 -24.14 -4.11
C THR A 552 -20.44 -24.43 -2.63
N ILE A 553 -20.13 -23.50 -1.72
CA ILE A 553 -20.22 -23.75 -0.28
C ILE A 553 -21.66 -23.97 0.20
N ASN A 554 -22.64 -23.34 -0.46
CA ASN A 554 -24.05 -23.53 -0.14
C ASN A 554 -24.48 -24.98 -0.38
N GLU A 555 -25.24 -25.56 0.55
CA GLU A 555 -25.74 -26.93 0.43
C GLU A 555 -26.62 -27.16 -0.79
N ASN A 556 -27.29 -26.11 -1.28
CA ASN A 556 -28.17 -26.18 -2.43
C ASN A 556 -27.44 -26.11 -3.78
N SER A 557 -26.11 -26.03 -3.78
CA SER A 557 -25.28 -26.16 -4.98
C SER A 557 -25.37 -27.55 -5.61
N GLY A 558 -25.83 -28.57 -4.89
CA GLY A 558 -25.84 -29.95 -5.37
C GLY A 558 -24.45 -30.61 -5.45
N VAL A 559 -23.40 -29.88 -5.06
CA VAL A 559 -22.03 -30.38 -4.96
C VAL A 559 -21.90 -31.30 -3.74
N SER A 560 -21.12 -32.36 -3.91
CA SER A 560 -20.80 -33.34 -2.87
C SER A 560 -20.23 -32.65 -1.63
N GLU A 561 -20.69 -33.02 -0.43
CA GLU A 561 -20.37 -32.32 0.83
C GLU A 561 -18.87 -32.07 1.04
N SER A 562 -18.02 -33.05 0.71
CA SER A 562 -16.56 -32.94 0.85
C SER A 562 -15.87 -32.01 -0.14
N LEU A 563 -16.55 -31.64 -1.23
CA LEU A 563 -16.01 -30.80 -2.31
C LEU A 563 -16.57 -29.36 -2.27
N ARG A 564 -17.57 -29.09 -1.43
CA ARG A 564 -18.16 -27.75 -1.28
C ARG A 564 -17.10 -26.73 -0.88
N GLY A 565 -17.02 -25.65 -1.65
CA GLY A 565 -16.04 -24.58 -1.50
C GLY A 565 -14.59 -24.99 -1.79
N LYS A 566 -14.38 -26.09 -2.53
CA LYS A 566 -13.06 -26.60 -2.93
C LYS A 566 -12.87 -26.51 -4.44
N PHE A 567 -11.62 -26.56 -4.90
CA PHE A 567 -11.29 -26.52 -6.34
C PHE A 567 -12.11 -27.53 -7.15
N LEU A 568 -12.10 -28.80 -6.74
CA LEU A 568 -12.82 -29.86 -7.44
C LEU A 568 -14.35 -29.72 -7.38
N GLY A 569 -14.90 -29.05 -6.37
CA GLY A 569 -16.34 -28.80 -6.29
C GLY A 569 -16.84 -27.86 -7.38
N THR A 570 -16.00 -26.90 -7.81
CA THR A 570 -16.36 -25.96 -8.88
C THR A 570 -16.56 -26.63 -10.25
N VAL A 571 -15.99 -27.82 -10.42
CA VAL A 571 -16.02 -28.60 -11.67
C VAL A 571 -16.73 -29.94 -11.53
N GLU A 572 -17.49 -30.16 -10.44
CA GLU A 572 -18.33 -31.34 -10.29
C GLU A 572 -19.48 -31.30 -11.33
N GLU A 573 -19.53 -32.32 -12.18
CA GLU A 573 -20.50 -32.45 -13.26
C GLU A 573 -21.82 -33.07 -12.75
N GLY A 574 -22.92 -32.73 -13.40
CA GLY A 574 -24.26 -33.24 -13.08
C GLY A 574 -24.87 -32.62 -11.83
N THR A 575 -24.42 -31.44 -11.43
CA THR A 575 -24.90 -30.74 -10.22
C THR A 575 -26.19 -29.96 -10.51
N PHE A 576 -27.12 -29.97 -9.54
CA PHE A 576 -28.41 -29.32 -9.67
C PHE A 576 -29.03 -28.95 -8.32
N TYR A 577 -29.92 -27.97 -8.34
CA TYR A 577 -30.87 -27.66 -7.28
C TYR A 577 -32.26 -28.18 -7.67
N ILE A 578 -33.00 -28.71 -6.69
CA ILE A 578 -34.41 -29.07 -6.84
C ILE A 578 -35.19 -28.32 -5.77
N ASP A 579 -36.14 -27.50 -6.20
CA ASP A 579 -37.07 -26.87 -5.27
C ASP A 579 -38.02 -27.93 -4.69
N LYS A 580 -38.22 -27.89 -3.38
CA LYS A 580 -38.99 -28.93 -2.67
C LYS A 580 -40.49 -28.78 -2.85
N GLU A 581 -40.97 -27.59 -3.17
CA GLU A 581 -42.41 -27.29 -3.26
C GLU A 581 -42.90 -27.46 -4.71
N SER A 582 -42.22 -26.84 -5.66
CA SER A 582 -42.56 -26.89 -7.09
C SER A 582 -42.07 -28.17 -7.77
N GLY A 583 -40.99 -28.77 -7.27
CA GLY A 583 -40.29 -29.88 -7.92
C GLY A 583 -39.46 -29.46 -9.13
N ASN A 584 -39.34 -28.15 -9.40
CA ASN A 584 -38.53 -27.62 -10.47
C ASN A 584 -37.05 -27.92 -10.24
N LYS A 585 -36.33 -28.14 -11.33
CA LYS A 585 -34.91 -28.50 -11.31
C LYS A 585 -34.10 -27.52 -12.15
N VAL A 586 -33.06 -26.93 -11.57
CA VAL A 586 -32.13 -26.02 -12.26
C VAL A 586 -30.70 -26.53 -12.13
N LYS A 587 -29.89 -26.34 -13.18
CA LYS A 587 -28.46 -26.67 -13.18
C LYS A 587 -27.68 -25.67 -12.32
N THR A 588 -26.67 -26.18 -11.62
CA THR A 588 -25.76 -25.41 -10.76
C THR A 588 -24.30 -25.66 -11.18
N GLY A 589 -23.35 -25.04 -10.50
CA GLY A 589 -21.92 -25.33 -10.68
C GLY A 589 -21.44 -25.19 -12.14
N LEU A 590 -20.58 -26.11 -12.58
CA LEU A 590 -20.04 -26.14 -13.94
C LEU A 590 -21.13 -26.22 -15.02
N ASP A 591 -22.20 -26.96 -14.79
CA ASP A 591 -23.29 -27.10 -15.75
C ASP A 591 -24.09 -25.81 -15.92
N HIS A 592 -24.20 -25.00 -14.87
CA HIS A 592 -24.73 -23.64 -14.95
C HIS A 592 -23.86 -22.76 -15.87
N LEU A 593 -22.53 -22.76 -15.70
CA LEU A 593 -21.64 -21.91 -16.49
C LEU A 593 -21.71 -22.25 -17.99
N LYS A 594 -21.78 -23.55 -18.31
CA LYS A 594 -21.99 -24.03 -19.67
C LYS A 594 -23.34 -23.62 -20.23
N GLU A 595 -24.38 -23.71 -19.42
CA GLU A 595 -25.74 -23.31 -19.80
C GLU A 595 -25.84 -21.81 -20.06
N LEU A 596 -25.22 -20.98 -19.22
CA LEU A 596 -25.18 -19.53 -19.38
C LEU A 596 -24.39 -19.12 -20.63
N GLY A 597 -23.40 -19.92 -21.03
CA GLY A 597 -22.65 -19.71 -22.26
C GLY A 597 -21.53 -18.67 -22.10
N ILE A 598 -20.90 -18.57 -20.92
CA ILE A 598 -19.71 -17.73 -20.73
C ILE A 598 -18.51 -18.27 -21.50
N THR A 599 -17.40 -17.54 -21.50
CA THR A 599 -16.16 -17.98 -22.17
C THR A 599 -14.97 -18.07 -21.22
N HIS A 600 -14.94 -17.24 -20.18
CA HIS A 600 -13.88 -17.18 -19.20
C HIS A 600 -14.46 -17.14 -17.80
N VAL A 601 -13.90 -17.92 -16.88
CA VAL A 601 -14.05 -17.71 -15.45
C VAL A 601 -12.86 -16.88 -14.95
N HIS A 602 -13.14 -15.77 -14.29
CA HIS A 602 -12.15 -15.01 -13.51
C HIS A 602 -12.25 -15.49 -12.07
N LEU A 603 -11.20 -16.14 -11.60
CA LEU A 603 -11.10 -16.61 -10.22
C LEU A 603 -10.50 -15.50 -9.37
N LEU A 604 -11.20 -15.12 -8.29
CA LEU A 604 -10.60 -14.39 -7.17
C LEU A 604 -9.32 -15.10 -6.67
N PRO A 605 -8.44 -14.43 -5.91
CA PRO A 605 -7.11 -14.94 -5.57
C PRO A 605 -7.05 -16.42 -5.18
N VAL A 606 -6.26 -17.19 -5.93
CA VAL A 606 -6.01 -18.63 -5.71
C VAL A 606 -4.55 -18.95 -5.34
N PHE A 607 -3.70 -17.93 -5.29
CA PHE A 607 -2.38 -18.04 -4.68
C PHE A 607 -2.51 -18.06 -3.15
N ASP A 608 -1.51 -18.58 -2.45
CA ASP A 608 -1.49 -18.69 -0.98
C ASP A 608 -1.54 -17.31 -0.31
N PHE A 609 -2.59 -17.09 0.50
CA PHE A 609 -2.85 -15.86 1.22
C PHE A 609 -2.95 -16.08 2.74
N ALA A 610 -2.73 -15.03 3.52
CA ALA A 610 -2.48 -15.16 4.97
C ALA A 610 -3.73 -15.26 5.85
N SER A 611 -4.88 -14.81 5.35
CA SER A 611 -6.04 -14.42 6.16
C SER A 611 -7.08 -15.53 6.38
N VAL A 612 -6.78 -16.77 5.99
CA VAL A 612 -7.60 -17.95 6.28
C VAL A 612 -6.73 -19.01 6.94
N ASN A 613 -7.22 -19.59 8.03
CA ASN A 613 -6.53 -20.72 8.64
C ASN A 613 -6.92 -22.02 7.91
N GLU A 614 -5.99 -22.57 7.15
CA GLU A 614 -6.16 -23.79 6.36
C GLU A 614 -6.49 -25.03 7.23
N GLU A 615 -6.18 -25.01 8.54
CA GLU A 615 -6.52 -26.09 9.47
C GLU A 615 -8.01 -26.10 9.87
N ILE A 616 -8.77 -25.05 9.58
CA ILE A 616 -10.19 -24.90 9.97
C ILE A 616 -11.07 -25.03 8.71
N THR A 617 -11.80 -26.13 8.60
CA THR A 617 -12.62 -26.42 7.39
C THR A 617 -14.13 -26.20 7.56
N LYS A 618 -14.64 -26.14 8.80
CA LYS A 618 -16.07 -26.07 9.12
C LYS A 618 -16.45 -24.82 9.93
N ASP A 619 -16.02 -23.66 9.44
CA ASP A 619 -16.40 -22.37 10.00
C ASP A 619 -16.81 -21.44 8.85
N GLU A 620 -17.99 -20.86 8.96
CA GLU A 620 -18.54 -19.91 7.99
C GLU A 620 -17.84 -18.55 8.02
N ASN A 621 -17.11 -18.25 9.11
CA ASN A 621 -16.34 -17.02 9.29
C ASN A 621 -14.86 -17.18 8.91
N ASN A 622 -14.35 -18.42 8.78
CA ASN A 622 -12.98 -18.69 8.35
C ASN A 622 -12.87 -18.61 6.83
N ARG A 623 -12.95 -17.39 6.30
CA ARG A 623 -12.87 -17.11 4.87
C ARG A 623 -12.35 -15.69 4.62
N ASN A 624 -11.82 -15.50 3.43
CA ASN A 624 -11.44 -14.21 2.88
C ASN A 624 -11.57 -14.28 1.35
N TRP A 625 -11.64 -13.14 0.65
CA TRP A 625 -11.46 -13.08 -0.80
C TRP A 625 -10.04 -13.44 -1.25
N GLY A 626 -9.04 -13.20 -0.40
CA GLY A 626 -7.65 -13.61 -0.64
C GLY A 626 -6.71 -12.50 -1.14
N TYR A 627 -7.11 -11.22 -1.07
CA TYR A 627 -6.26 -10.05 -1.37
C TYR A 627 -5.22 -9.76 -0.27
N ASP A 628 -4.69 -10.82 0.36
CA ASP A 628 -3.71 -10.78 1.44
C ASP A 628 -2.49 -11.65 1.07
N PRO A 629 -1.70 -11.30 0.03
CA PRO A 629 -0.73 -12.23 -0.56
C PRO A 629 0.37 -12.61 0.42
N LYS A 630 0.62 -13.91 0.53
CA LYS A 630 1.69 -14.48 1.36
C LYS A 630 2.77 -15.14 0.50
N ASN A 631 2.38 -16.07 -0.38
CA ASN A 631 3.31 -16.76 -1.28
C ASN A 631 2.74 -16.81 -2.72
N PHE A 632 3.16 -15.85 -3.56
CA PHE A 632 2.60 -15.63 -4.92
C PHE A 632 2.65 -16.82 -5.89
N ASN A 633 3.55 -17.78 -5.70
CA ASN A 633 3.73 -18.92 -6.61
C ASN A 633 3.18 -20.24 -6.04
N ALA A 634 2.63 -20.22 -4.82
CA ALA A 634 2.00 -21.39 -4.23
C ALA A 634 0.48 -21.28 -4.32
N ILE A 635 -0.20 -22.41 -4.47
CA ILE A 635 -1.67 -22.48 -4.48
C ILE A 635 -2.20 -22.33 -3.05
N GLU A 636 -3.34 -21.65 -2.89
CA GLU A 636 -4.08 -21.55 -1.63
C GLU A 636 -4.53 -22.93 -1.13
N GLY A 637 -4.24 -23.26 0.13
CA GLY A 637 -4.57 -24.57 0.69
C GLY A 637 -6.00 -24.70 1.19
N SER A 638 -6.67 -23.61 1.59
CA SER A 638 -8.05 -23.69 2.11
C SER A 638 -9.06 -24.17 1.06
N TYR A 639 -8.76 -23.99 -0.23
CA TYR A 639 -9.55 -24.52 -1.34
C TYR A 639 -9.20 -25.96 -1.73
N SER A 640 -8.15 -26.55 -1.14
CA SER A 640 -7.80 -27.95 -1.34
C SER A 640 -8.61 -28.86 -0.41
N THR A 641 -8.84 -30.11 -0.84
CA THR A 641 -9.46 -31.12 0.03
C THR A 641 -8.51 -31.60 1.13
N ASP A 642 -7.19 -31.48 0.93
CA ASP A 642 -6.15 -31.81 1.89
C ASP A 642 -4.99 -30.79 1.80
N PRO A 643 -5.01 -29.74 2.64
CA PRO A 643 -3.95 -28.73 2.65
C PRO A 643 -2.62 -29.25 3.22
N TYR A 644 -2.65 -30.39 3.93
CA TYR A 644 -1.48 -30.97 4.62
C TYR A 644 -0.50 -31.63 3.65
N THR A 645 -1.01 -32.19 2.55
CA THR A 645 -0.20 -32.78 1.48
C THR A 645 0.17 -31.72 0.44
N PRO A 646 1.43 -31.27 0.33
CA PRO A 646 1.80 -30.11 -0.51
C PRO A 646 1.52 -30.29 -2.01
N SER A 647 1.52 -31.53 -2.52
CA SER A 647 1.19 -31.83 -3.92
C SER A 647 -0.31 -31.80 -4.21
N ARG A 648 -1.18 -31.95 -3.20
CA ARG A 648 -2.63 -32.08 -3.39
C ARG A 648 -3.25 -30.80 -3.98
N ARG A 649 -2.95 -29.65 -3.40
CA ARG A 649 -3.42 -28.34 -3.89
C ARG A 649 -3.03 -28.08 -5.36
N ILE A 650 -1.86 -28.58 -5.79
CA ILE A 650 -1.38 -28.44 -7.16
C ILE A 650 -2.20 -29.29 -8.13
N ILE A 651 -2.37 -30.58 -7.84
CA ILE A 651 -3.07 -31.50 -8.75
C ILE A 651 -4.56 -31.17 -8.85
N GLU A 652 -5.22 -30.81 -7.74
CA GLU A 652 -6.63 -30.43 -7.72
C GLU A 652 -6.89 -29.15 -8.51
N PHE A 653 -6.03 -28.15 -8.34
CA PHE A 653 -6.14 -26.93 -9.12
C PHE A 653 -5.93 -27.19 -10.61
N ARG A 654 -4.91 -27.97 -11.00
CA ARG A 654 -4.72 -28.37 -12.41
C ARG A 654 -5.90 -29.17 -12.95
N GLU A 655 -6.48 -30.07 -12.17
CA GLU A 655 -7.66 -30.83 -12.57
C GLU A 655 -8.86 -29.91 -12.81
N MET A 656 -9.08 -28.92 -11.93
CA MET A 656 -10.08 -27.87 -12.12
C MET A 656 -9.85 -27.08 -13.41
N ILE A 657 -8.63 -26.58 -13.66
CA ILE A 657 -8.30 -25.86 -14.90
C ILE A 657 -8.58 -26.74 -16.12
N LYS A 658 -8.12 -27.99 -16.10
CA LYS A 658 -8.36 -28.95 -17.19
C LYS A 658 -9.85 -29.15 -17.43
N LYS A 659 -10.66 -29.30 -16.37
CA LYS A 659 -12.10 -29.52 -16.48
C LYS A 659 -12.85 -28.31 -17.02
N PHE A 660 -12.45 -27.08 -16.68
CA PHE A 660 -12.96 -25.89 -17.36
C PHE A 660 -12.60 -25.92 -18.85
N HIS A 661 -11.35 -26.22 -19.19
CA HIS A 661 -10.91 -26.33 -20.58
C HIS A 661 -11.64 -27.40 -21.39
N ASP A 662 -11.85 -28.59 -20.83
CA ASP A 662 -12.60 -29.68 -21.44
C ASP A 662 -14.06 -29.25 -21.76
N ASN A 663 -14.58 -28.24 -21.05
CA ASN A 663 -15.91 -27.68 -21.22
C ASN A 663 -15.91 -26.34 -21.98
N GLY A 664 -14.81 -25.99 -22.64
CA GLY A 664 -14.70 -24.79 -23.48
C GLY A 664 -14.58 -23.47 -22.72
N ILE A 665 -14.30 -23.53 -21.42
CA ILE A 665 -14.19 -22.36 -20.53
C ILE A 665 -12.70 -22.12 -20.24
N ARG A 666 -12.25 -20.90 -20.49
CA ARG A 666 -10.91 -20.40 -20.14
C ARG A 666 -10.85 -19.90 -18.70
N VAL A 667 -9.65 -19.79 -18.14
CA VAL A 667 -9.44 -19.34 -16.76
C VAL A 667 -8.54 -18.11 -16.69
N ILE A 668 -9.03 -17.08 -16.03
CA ILE A 668 -8.32 -15.84 -15.66
C ILE A 668 -8.02 -15.89 -14.16
N LEU A 669 -6.80 -15.52 -13.77
CA LEU A 669 -6.44 -15.38 -12.35
C LEU A 669 -6.40 -13.91 -11.93
N ASP A 670 -6.94 -13.65 -10.75
CA ASP A 670 -6.73 -12.40 -10.03
C ASP A 670 -5.34 -12.35 -9.37
N MET A 671 -4.57 -11.32 -9.68
CA MET A 671 -3.16 -11.18 -9.32
C MET A 671 -2.93 -9.90 -8.52
N VAL A 672 -2.34 -10.05 -7.33
CA VAL A 672 -2.22 -8.97 -6.33
C VAL A 672 -0.76 -8.58 -6.12
N TYR A 673 -0.04 -8.28 -7.20
CA TYR A 673 1.39 -7.92 -7.10
C TYR A 673 1.64 -6.50 -6.57
N ASN A 674 0.59 -5.73 -6.27
CA ASN A 674 0.73 -4.35 -5.82
C ASN A 674 1.14 -4.24 -4.34
N HIS A 675 0.87 -5.26 -3.51
CA HIS A 675 1.26 -5.30 -2.10
C HIS A 675 1.43 -6.76 -1.60
N MET A 676 1.83 -6.93 -0.34
CA MET A 676 1.77 -8.21 0.39
C MET A 676 1.06 -8.02 1.73
N TYR A 677 0.56 -9.11 2.33
CA TYR A 677 -0.02 -9.07 3.68
C TYR A 677 0.95 -8.49 4.72
N GLU A 678 2.22 -8.91 4.64
CA GLU A 678 3.32 -8.35 5.43
C GLU A 678 4.59 -8.21 4.58
N THR A 679 5.40 -7.20 4.89
CA THR A 679 6.72 -7.02 4.26
C THR A 679 7.78 -7.97 4.82
N SER A 680 7.51 -8.59 5.97
CA SER A 680 8.49 -9.23 6.85
C SER A 680 9.28 -10.34 6.15
N ASN A 681 8.64 -11.18 5.34
CA ASN A 681 9.32 -12.27 4.64
C ASN A 681 10.37 -11.75 3.63
N MET A 682 9.98 -10.80 2.78
CA MET A 682 10.88 -10.20 1.78
C MET A 682 11.97 -9.33 2.44
N ASP A 683 11.64 -8.60 3.51
CA ASP A 683 12.61 -7.82 4.29
C ASP A 683 13.60 -8.68 5.07
N ASN A 684 13.20 -9.88 5.46
CA ASN A 684 14.11 -10.86 6.05
C ASN A 684 15.16 -11.35 5.03
N ILE A 685 14.91 -11.18 3.72
CA ILE A 685 15.83 -11.54 2.63
C ILE A 685 16.65 -10.31 2.20
N VAL A 686 15.98 -9.24 1.77
CA VAL A 686 16.60 -8.00 1.31
C VAL A 686 15.85 -6.79 1.89
N PRO A 687 16.30 -6.28 3.06
CA PRO A 687 15.61 -5.20 3.75
C PRO A 687 15.39 -3.96 2.88
N LEU A 688 14.17 -3.40 2.88
CA LEU A 688 13.78 -2.16 2.18
C LEU A 688 13.94 -2.17 0.66
N TYR A 689 14.16 -3.33 0.04
CA TYR A 689 14.31 -3.41 -1.41
C TYR A 689 12.99 -3.64 -2.13
N TYR A 690 12.21 -4.66 -1.73
CA TYR A 690 11.04 -5.14 -2.47
C TYR A 690 9.85 -4.17 -2.45
N PHE A 691 9.78 -3.28 -1.47
CA PHE A 691 8.68 -2.36 -1.28
C PHE A 691 9.13 -0.90 -1.42
N ARG A 692 8.20 -0.05 -1.86
CA ARG A 692 8.43 1.40 -1.97
C ARG A 692 8.52 2.00 -0.59
N SER A 693 9.47 2.92 -0.43
CA SER A 693 9.69 3.64 0.81
C SER A 693 10.06 5.10 0.54
N ASP A 694 9.70 5.97 1.48
CA ASP A 694 10.03 7.39 1.42
C ASP A 694 11.53 7.66 1.66
N LYS A 695 11.90 8.94 1.76
CA LYS A 695 13.28 9.37 2.04
C LYS A 695 13.79 8.96 3.42
N LEU A 696 12.90 8.63 4.36
CA LEU A 696 13.23 8.17 5.72
C LEU A 696 13.22 6.63 5.83
N GLY A 697 12.94 5.92 4.74
CA GLY A 697 12.83 4.46 4.73
C GLY A 697 11.52 3.95 5.35
N LYS A 698 10.48 4.79 5.44
CA LYS A 698 9.12 4.35 5.82
C LYS A 698 8.40 3.83 4.59
N TYR A 699 7.70 2.69 4.71
CA TYR A 699 6.91 2.15 3.60
C TYR A 699 5.78 3.09 3.22
N THR A 700 5.58 3.27 1.91
CA THR A 700 4.43 4.01 1.38
C THR A 700 3.21 3.10 1.29
N ASN A 701 2.01 3.68 1.22
CA ASN A 701 0.75 2.94 1.38
C ASN A 701 -0.27 3.27 0.28
N GLY A 702 0.19 3.37 -0.96
CA GLY A 702 -0.69 3.53 -2.12
C GLY A 702 -1.69 2.40 -2.31
N SER A 703 -1.48 1.22 -1.71
CA SER A 703 -2.46 0.12 -1.71
C SER A 703 -3.60 0.30 -0.70
N GLY A 704 -3.36 1.05 0.38
CA GLY A 704 -4.24 1.06 1.55
C GLY A 704 -3.96 -0.11 2.53
N CYS A 705 -3.13 -1.08 2.17
CA CYS A 705 -2.87 -2.32 2.92
C CYS A 705 -1.58 -2.31 3.77
N GLY A 706 -0.92 -1.16 3.88
CA GLY A 706 0.27 -0.89 4.70
C GLY A 706 1.60 -0.91 3.95
N ASN A 707 1.64 -1.37 2.70
CA ASN A 707 2.85 -1.42 1.87
C ASN A 707 2.53 -1.42 0.37
N GLU A 708 3.52 -1.08 -0.46
CA GLU A 708 3.45 -1.18 -1.92
C GLU A 708 4.69 -1.88 -2.46
N MET A 709 4.50 -2.90 -3.29
CA MET A 709 5.60 -3.55 -4.02
C MET A 709 6.21 -2.59 -5.05
N ALA A 710 7.54 -2.53 -5.07
CA ALA A 710 8.31 -1.65 -5.94
C ALA A 710 8.55 -2.31 -7.32
N SER A 711 7.48 -2.53 -8.09
CA SER A 711 7.51 -3.19 -9.41
C SER A 711 8.55 -2.59 -10.37
N GLU A 712 8.87 -1.30 -10.22
CA GLU A 712 9.84 -0.60 -11.04
C GLU A 712 11.29 -1.12 -10.86
N LYS A 713 11.58 -1.77 -9.73
CA LYS A 713 12.92 -2.28 -9.40
C LYS A 713 13.23 -3.55 -10.19
N PRO A 714 14.44 -3.70 -10.77
CA PRO A 714 14.76 -4.79 -11.69
C PRO A 714 14.48 -6.20 -11.16
N MET A 715 14.81 -6.49 -9.90
CA MET A 715 14.58 -7.82 -9.33
C MET A 715 13.14 -8.05 -8.88
N VAL A 716 12.38 -6.98 -8.58
CA VAL A 716 10.94 -7.07 -8.30
C VAL A 716 10.18 -7.29 -9.60
N ARG A 717 10.47 -6.51 -10.66
CA ARG A 717 9.98 -6.74 -12.02
C ARG A 717 10.25 -8.16 -12.47
N LYS A 718 11.49 -8.64 -12.32
CA LYS A 718 11.85 -10.02 -12.67
C LYS A 718 11.00 -11.03 -11.91
N PHE A 719 10.82 -10.85 -10.61
CA PHE A 719 9.99 -11.74 -9.81
C PHE A 719 8.54 -11.80 -10.32
N ILE A 720 7.93 -10.65 -10.60
CA ILE A 720 6.57 -10.58 -11.17
C ILE A 720 6.53 -11.31 -12.53
N LEU A 721 7.49 -11.01 -13.42
CA LEU A 721 7.58 -11.65 -14.75
C LEU A 721 7.79 -13.16 -14.67
N ASP A 722 8.61 -13.64 -13.75
CA ASP A 722 8.84 -15.08 -13.57
C ASP A 722 7.58 -15.77 -12.97
N SER A 723 6.90 -15.08 -12.04
CA SER A 723 5.66 -15.54 -11.41
C SER A 723 4.51 -15.66 -12.43
N ILE A 724 4.26 -14.64 -13.26
CA ILE A 724 3.22 -14.73 -14.30
C ILE A 724 3.49 -15.87 -15.29
N LEU A 725 4.76 -16.08 -15.66
CA LEU A 725 5.16 -17.15 -16.57
C LEU A 725 5.01 -18.52 -15.93
N HIS A 726 5.20 -18.61 -14.62
CA HIS A 726 4.91 -19.83 -13.87
C HIS A 726 3.43 -20.19 -13.94
N TRP A 727 2.51 -19.23 -13.71
CA TRP A 727 1.07 -19.45 -13.84
C TRP A 727 0.65 -19.84 -15.26
N ILE A 728 1.08 -19.09 -16.27
CA ILE A 728 0.72 -19.36 -17.67
C ILE A 728 1.27 -20.70 -18.14
N LYS A 729 2.55 -21.01 -17.89
CA LYS A 729 3.19 -22.22 -18.44
C LYS A 729 2.88 -23.48 -17.64
N ASN A 730 2.87 -23.41 -16.31
CA ASN A 730 2.74 -24.61 -15.47
C ASN A 730 1.30 -24.93 -15.10
N TYR A 731 0.39 -23.95 -15.19
CA TYR A 731 -1.03 -24.12 -14.89
C TYR A 731 -1.96 -23.81 -16.08
N HIS A 732 -1.40 -23.46 -17.24
CA HIS A 732 -2.14 -23.23 -18.48
C HIS A 732 -3.19 -22.10 -18.38
N ILE A 733 -2.94 -21.09 -17.54
CA ILE A 733 -3.83 -19.92 -17.37
C ILE A 733 -3.99 -19.15 -18.70
N ASP A 734 -5.17 -18.58 -18.93
CA ASP A 734 -5.57 -17.88 -20.16
C ASP A 734 -5.83 -16.39 -19.99
N GLY A 735 -5.70 -15.87 -18.77
CA GLY A 735 -5.67 -14.44 -18.53
C GLY A 735 -5.27 -14.05 -17.12
N LEU A 736 -4.97 -12.78 -16.95
CA LEU A 736 -4.50 -12.18 -15.71
C LEU A 736 -5.27 -10.88 -15.47
N ARG A 737 -5.95 -10.78 -14.33
CA ARG A 737 -6.52 -9.54 -13.80
C ARG A 737 -5.56 -8.99 -12.74
N PHE A 738 -5.15 -7.73 -12.86
CA PHE A 738 -4.24 -7.08 -11.93
C PHE A 738 -5.01 -6.17 -10.98
N ASP A 739 -4.96 -6.51 -9.70
CA ASP A 739 -5.46 -5.72 -8.58
C ASP A 739 -4.66 -4.42 -8.42
N LEU A 740 -5.36 -3.29 -8.18
CA LEU A 740 -4.76 -1.96 -8.06
C LEU A 740 -3.61 -1.71 -9.05
N MET A 741 -3.88 -1.96 -10.33
CA MET A 741 -2.88 -1.98 -11.41
C MET A 741 -2.14 -0.65 -11.57
N GLU A 742 -2.70 0.48 -11.11
CA GLU A 742 -1.99 1.76 -11.08
C GLU A 742 -0.68 1.69 -10.28
N LEU A 743 -0.58 0.81 -9.28
CA LEU A 743 0.61 0.59 -8.46
C LEU A 743 1.67 -0.30 -9.15
N ILE A 744 1.39 -0.82 -10.34
CA ILE A 744 2.34 -1.52 -11.19
C ILE A 744 2.83 -0.55 -12.25
N ASP A 745 4.16 -0.42 -12.37
CA ASP A 745 4.75 0.48 -13.36
C ASP A 745 4.47 0.02 -14.78
N LEU A 746 4.29 0.99 -15.69
CA LEU A 746 3.88 0.74 -17.07
C LEU A 746 4.88 -0.12 -17.84
N ASP A 747 6.18 -0.03 -17.56
CA ASP A 747 7.20 -0.83 -18.23
C ASP A 747 7.12 -2.30 -17.83
N THR A 748 6.79 -2.59 -16.57
CA THR A 748 6.46 -3.96 -16.12
C THR A 748 5.23 -4.50 -16.85
N MET A 749 4.16 -3.71 -16.96
CA MET A 749 2.94 -4.14 -17.67
C MET A 749 3.20 -4.44 -19.16
N LYS A 750 4.03 -3.63 -19.83
CA LYS A 750 4.42 -3.88 -21.23
C LYS A 750 5.21 -5.18 -21.39
N GLU A 751 6.12 -5.49 -20.46
CA GLU A 751 6.83 -6.77 -20.47
C GLU A 751 5.91 -7.96 -20.14
N ILE A 752 4.92 -7.78 -19.27
CA ILE A 752 3.88 -8.78 -18.98
C ILE A 752 3.10 -9.11 -20.25
N VAL A 753 2.60 -8.10 -20.97
CA VAL A 753 1.87 -8.30 -22.24
C VAL A 753 2.73 -9.04 -23.24
N LYS A 754 3.92 -8.51 -23.53
CA LYS A 754 4.83 -9.09 -24.51
C LYS A 754 5.11 -10.57 -24.25
N ARG A 755 5.48 -10.93 -23.02
CA ARG A 755 5.88 -12.31 -22.68
C ARG A 755 4.70 -13.27 -22.59
N SER A 756 3.52 -12.77 -22.24
CA SER A 756 2.31 -13.58 -22.19
C SER A 756 1.79 -13.88 -23.59
N GLU A 757 1.79 -12.90 -24.49
CA GLU A 757 1.36 -13.04 -25.88
C GLU A 757 2.32 -13.90 -26.71
N GLU A 758 3.60 -13.98 -26.34
CA GLU A 758 4.55 -14.96 -26.90
C GLU A 758 4.12 -16.42 -26.65
N ILE A 759 3.28 -16.68 -25.65
CA ILE A 759 2.77 -18.02 -25.32
C ILE A 759 1.35 -18.21 -25.86
N ASP A 760 0.48 -17.23 -25.64
CA ASP A 760 -0.89 -17.20 -26.13
C ASP A 760 -1.26 -15.78 -26.56
N GLU A 761 -1.27 -15.53 -27.86
CA GLU A 761 -1.60 -14.22 -28.46
C GLU A 761 -2.98 -13.70 -28.03
N LYS A 762 -3.88 -14.60 -27.60
CA LYS A 762 -5.25 -14.26 -27.20
C LYS A 762 -5.43 -14.20 -25.69
N ILE A 763 -4.33 -14.27 -24.92
CA ILE A 763 -4.37 -14.12 -23.46
C ILE A 763 -4.98 -12.76 -23.09
N LEU A 764 -5.89 -12.76 -22.11
CA LEU A 764 -6.48 -11.54 -21.57
C LEU A 764 -5.61 -10.98 -20.46
N ILE A 765 -5.28 -9.70 -20.56
CA ILE A 765 -4.56 -8.96 -19.52
C ILE A 765 -5.35 -7.70 -19.25
N TYR A 766 -5.78 -7.51 -18.02
CA TYR A 766 -6.53 -6.32 -17.63
C TYR A 766 -6.35 -6.03 -16.14
N GLY A 767 -6.83 -4.89 -15.68
CA GLY A 767 -6.79 -4.59 -14.26
C GLY A 767 -7.45 -3.28 -13.90
N GLU A 768 -7.30 -2.92 -12.63
CA GLU A 768 -7.88 -1.74 -12.03
C GLU A 768 -6.97 -0.52 -12.22
N PRO A 769 -7.37 0.49 -13.01
CA PRO A 769 -6.52 1.65 -13.31
C PRO A 769 -6.46 2.67 -12.16
N TRP A 770 -6.63 2.22 -10.92
CA TRP A 770 -6.64 3.04 -9.70
C TRP A 770 -5.76 2.42 -8.60
N LYS A 771 -5.59 3.17 -7.51
CA LYS A 771 -4.88 2.80 -6.28
C LYS A 771 -5.71 3.14 -5.04
N GLY A 772 -5.39 2.53 -3.90
CA GLY A 772 -6.09 2.75 -2.62
C GLY A 772 -5.67 4.02 -1.86
N GLY A 773 -4.52 4.62 -2.18
CA GLY A 773 -3.99 5.81 -1.53
C GLY A 773 -2.84 6.47 -2.29
N ASP A 774 -2.16 7.42 -1.68
CA ASP A 774 -1.03 8.11 -2.31
C ASP A 774 0.18 7.19 -2.53
N SER A 775 0.80 7.30 -3.71
CA SER A 775 1.96 6.51 -4.10
C SER A 775 3.05 7.42 -4.67
N PRO A 776 4.34 7.16 -4.38
CA PRO A 776 5.46 7.86 -5.02
C PRO A 776 5.73 7.39 -6.45
N LEU A 777 5.03 6.35 -6.94
CA LEU A 777 5.20 5.84 -8.29
C LEU A 777 4.76 6.88 -9.32
N SER A 778 5.68 7.27 -10.20
CA SER A 778 5.43 8.32 -11.20
C SER A 778 4.99 7.79 -12.57
N ASN A 779 5.32 6.53 -12.91
CA ASN A 779 4.99 5.88 -14.18
C ASN A 779 4.00 4.71 -13.99
N GLY A 780 3.04 4.86 -13.08
CA GLY A 780 2.00 3.86 -12.82
C GLY A 780 1.02 3.66 -13.99
N THR A 781 0.27 2.56 -13.94
CA THR A 781 -0.68 2.19 -15.01
C THR A 781 -2.08 2.79 -14.76
N TYR A 782 -2.22 4.10 -14.94
CA TYR A 782 -3.47 4.84 -14.73
C TYR A 782 -4.44 4.77 -15.93
N LYS A 783 -5.69 5.19 -15.74
CA LYS A 783 -6.74 5.20 -16.77
C LYS A 783 -6.29 5.94 -18.04
N GLY A 784 -6.29 5.24 -19.17
CA GLY A 784 -5.87 5.76 -20.48
C GLY A 784 -4.39 5.52 -20.81
N SER A 785 -3.55 5.07 -19.86
CA SER A 785 -2.16 4.72 -20.12
C SER A 785 -2.01 3.42 -20.95
N GLN A 786 -3.03 2.57 -20.96
CA GLN A 786 -3.05 1.27 -21.66
C GLN A 786 -3.20 1.37 -23.19
N LYS A 787 -3.56 2.56 -23.71
CA LYS A 787 -3.90 2.77 -25.12
C LYS A 787 -2.84 2.21 -26.08
N GLY A 788 -3.23 1.22 -26.88
CA GLY A 788 -2.37 0.57 -27.86
C GLY A 788 -1.31 -0.36 -27.29
N LEU A 789 -1.36 -0.69 -25.99
CA LEU A 789 -0.33 -1.49 -25.30
C LEU A 789 -0.72 -2.95 -25.08
N GLY A 790 -1.88 -3.40 -25.58
CA GLY A 790 -2.27 -4.82 -25.60
C GLY A 790 -2.94 -5.35 -24.33
N PHE A 791 -3.30 -4.47 -23.39
CA PHE A 791 -4.07 -4.81 -22.18
C PHE A 791 -5.25 -3.85 -21.97
N SER A 792 -6.19 -4.28 -21.13
CA SER A 792 -7.46 -3.59 -20.88
C SER A 792 -7.54 -3.01 -19.46
N ILE A 793 -8.51 -2.15 -19.23
CA ILE A 793 -8.83 -1.61 -17.90
C ILE A 793 -10.32 -1.77 -17.60
N PHE A 794 -10.66 -1.87 -16.32
CA PHE A 794 -12.05 -1.73 -15.88
C PHE A 794 -12.57 -0.33 -16.24
N ASN A 795 -13.74 -0.28 -16.89
CA ASN A 795 -14.38 0.97 -17.30
C ASN A 795 -15.41 1.42 -16.26
N ASP A 796 -14.92 2.05 -15.21
CA ASP A 796 -15.72 2.66 -14.14
C ASP A 796 -16.56 3.85 -14.65
N ASP A 797 -16.16 4.54 -15.72
CA ASP A 797 -16.97 5.61 -16.32
C ASP A 797 -18.29 5.05 -16.86
N PHE A 798 -18.22 3.94 -17.60
CA PHE A 798 -19.41 3.26 -18.12
C PHE A 798 -20.28 2.67 -17.01
N ARG A 799 -19.66 1.99 -16.03
CA ARG A 799 -20.34 1.47 -14.84
C ARG A 799 -21.11 2.57 -14.11
N ASN A 800 -20.43 3.66 -13.76
CA ASN A 800 -20.98 4.76 -12.98
C ASN A 800 -22.05 5.55 -13.76
N ALA A 801 -21.94 5.57 -15.09
CA ALA A 801 -22.95 6.18 -15.94
C ALA A 801 -24.26 5.36 -15.96
N LEU A 802 -24.15 4.03 -15.92
CA LEU A 802 -25.30 3.13 -15.96
C LEU A 802 -26.00 2.98 -14.61
N ARG A 803 -25.28 2.55 -13.55
CA ARG A 803 -25.90 2.21 -12.24
C ARG A 803 -25.72 3.25 -11.13
N GLY A 804 -24.97 4.32 -11.40
CA GLY A 804 -24.48 5.27 -10.40
C GLY A 804 -23.14 4.88 -9.77
N ASN A 805 -22.59 5.73 -8.90
CA ASN A 805 -21.28 5.51 -8.27
C ASN A 805 -21.39 4.63 -7.00
N ASN A 806 -20.25 4.38 -6.34
CA ASN A 806 -20.17 3.49 -5.17
C ASN A 806 -20.64 4.13 -3.84
N ASP A 807 -20.85 5.45 -3.79
CA ASP A 807 -21.64 6.10 -2.72
C ASP A 807 -23.09 6.17 -3.21
N PRO A 808 -23.88 5.13 -2.93
CA PRO A 808 -24.92 4.62 -3.81
C PRO A 808 -25.81 5.75 -4.34
N SER A 809 -25.65 6.04 -5.62
CA SER A 809 -26.36 7.08 -6.36
C SER A 809 -27.02 6.49 -7.60
N ASN A 810 -27.82 7.31 -8.27
CA ASN A 810 -28.54 6.91 -9.47
C ASN A 810 -27.70 7.08 -10.75
N GLY A 811 -27.98 6.24 -11.74
CA GLY A 811 -27.43 6.27 -13.10
C GLY A 811 -28.53 6.17 -14.15
N PHE A 812 -28.13 5.96 -15.41
CA PHE A 812 -29.05 5.89 -16.54
C PHE A 812 -30.16 4.85 -16.36
N ILE A 813 -29.86 3.70 -15.76
CA ILE A 813 -30.85 2.61 -15.63
C ILE A 813 -31.77 2.80 -14.43
N ASN A 814 -31.40 3.62 -13.46
CA ASN A 814 -32.06 3.74 -12.17
C ASN A 814 -32.21 5.21 -11.73
N GLY A 815 -32.83 6.05 -12.56
CA GLY A 815 -33.33 7.37 -12.15
C GLY A 815 -32.59 8.62 -12.65
N GLU A 816 -31.45 8.48 -13.35
CA GLU A 816 -30.70 9.60 -13.98
C GLU A 816 -30.67 9.49 -15.52
N GLN A 817 -31.66 8.82 -16.12
CA GLN A 817 -31.81 8.69 -17.57
C GLN A 817 -31.91 10.03 -18.32
N HIS A 818 -32.32 11.10 -17.64
CA HIS A 818 -32.44 12.44 -18.23
C HIS A 818 -31.20 13.33 -18.03
N ASN A 819 -30.15 12.80 -17.39
CA ASN A 819 -28.93 13.54 -17.09
C ASN A 819 -27.95 13.51 -18.25
N LYS A 820 -27.83 14.63 -18.97
CA LYS A 820 -26.97 14.77 -20.17
C LYS A 820 -25.58 14.15 -19.99
N ASN A 821 -24.90 14.43 -18.87
CA ASN A 821 -23.54 13.95 -18.65
C ASN A 821 -23.48 12.42 -18.55
N LYS A 822 -24.44 11.80 -17.86
CA LYS A 822 -24.55 10.35 -17.72
C LYS A 822 -24.88 9.69 -19.06
N VAL A 823 -25.86 10.19 -19.78
CA VAL A 823 -26.29 9.58 -21.06
C VAL A 823 -25.17 9.64 -22.11
N TRP A 824 -24.41 10.75 -22.18
CA TRP A 824 -23.23 10.83 -23.06
C TRP A 824 -22.13 9.83 -22.68
N GLN A 825 -21.90 9.59 -21.38
CA GLN A 825 -20.95 8.56 -20.93
C GLN A 825 -21.44 7.13 -21.28
N VAL A 826 -22.75 6.87 -21.20
CA VAL A 826 -23.33 5.61 -21.67
C VAL A 826 -23.08 5.40 -23.16
N ILE A 827 -23.31 6.43 -23.99
CA ILE A 827 -23.02 6.39 -25.43
C ILE A 827 -21.55 6.08 -25.72
N GLU A 828 -20.63 6.73 -25.00
CA GLU A 828 -19.19 6.45 -25.14
C GLU A 828 -18.85 5.01 -24.75
N GLY A 829 -19.45 4.47 -23.69
CA GLY A 829 -19.28 3.06 -23.32
C GLY A 829 -19.85 2.08 -24.34
N ILE A 830 -21.01 2.36 -24.93
CA ILE A 830 -21.61 1.55 -26.02
C ILE A 830 -20.63 1.45 -27.21
N LYS A 831 -19.89 2.52 -27.50
CA LYS A 831 -18.86 2.56 -28.55
C LYS A 831 -17.51 1.94 -28.13
N GLY A 832 -17.41 1.33 -26.96
CA GLY A 832 -16.15 0.77 -26.45
C GLY A 832 -15.15 1.85 -25.99
N SER A 833 -15.65 3.06 -25.75
CA SER A 833 -14.90 4.23 -25.24
C SER A 833 -13.73 4.69 -26.10
N ILE A 834 -13.83 4.46 -27.41
CA ILE A 834 -12.79 4.76 -28.41
C ILE A 834 -12.51 6.26 -28.57
N ASN A 835 -13.42 7.15 -28.15
CA ASN A 835 -13.19 8.60 -28.19
C ASN A 835 -12.70 9.15 -26.84
N SER A 836 -12.59 8.32 -25.80
CA SER A 836 -12.22 8.74 -24.45
C SER A 836 -11.00 7.99 -23.94
N ILE A 837 -11.17 6.78 -23.39
CA ILE A 837 -10.15 6.09 -22.60
C ILE A 837 -9.46 4.94 -23.34
N THR A 838 -9.98 4.50 -24.49
CA THR A 838 -9.37 3.39 -25.27
C THR A 838 -8.80 3.85 -26.62
N TYR A 839 -7.86 3.08 -27.14
CA TYR A 839 -7.44 3.09 -28.55
C TYR A 839 -8.17 2.03 -29.35
N LYS A 840 -8.50 0.89 -28.74
CA LYS A 840 -9.35 -0.17 -29.32
C LYS A 840 -10.43 -0.57 -28.32
N PRO A 841 -11.63 -0.99 -28.80
CA PRO A 841 -12.73 -1.36 -27.90
C PRO A 841 -12.35 -2.45 -26.90
N MET A 842 -11.49 -3.42 -27.27
CA MET A 842 -11.04 -4.48 -26.36
C MET A 842 -10.30 -3.98 -25.11
N GLU A 843 -9.78 -2.75 -25.12
CA GLU A 843 -9.11 -2.16 -23.96
C GLU A 843 -10.09 -1.74 -22.85
N SER A 844 -11.40 -1.88 -23.09
CA SER A 844 -12.47 -1.61 -22.13
C SER A 844 -13.07 -2.93 -21.62
N ILE A 845 -12.88 -3.21 -20.32
CA ILE A 845 -13.70 -4.19 -19.59
C ILE A 845 -14.95 -3.46 -19.11
N ASN A 846 -16.06 -3.72 -19.80
CA ASN A 846 -17.36 -3.15 -19.48
C ASN A 846 -18.02 -4.02 -18.42
N TYR A 847 -18.53 -3.38 -17.36
CA TYR A 847 -19.13 -4.08 -16.24
C TYR A 847 -20.11 -3.18 -15.50
N LEU A 848 -21.00 -3.82 -14.75
CA LEU A 848 -21.90 -3.15 -13.82
C LEU A 848 -21.54 -3.52 -12.38
N GLU A 849 -21.03 -4.70 -12.14
CA GLU A 849 -20.74 -5.18 -10.78
C GLU A 849 -19.51 -6.07 -10.78
N ALA A 850 -18.92 -6.20 -9.61
CA ALA A 850 -17.77 -7.04 -9.31
C ALA A 850 -17.86 -7.49 -7.85
N HIS A 851 -16.89 -8.25 -7.37
CA HIS A 851 -16.82 -8.70 -5.98
C HIS A 851 -16.82 -7.52 -4.99
N ASP A 852 -16.17 -6.42 -5.33
CA ASP A 852 -16.13 -5.15 -4.59
C ASP A 852 -17.42 -4.34 -4.71
N ASN A 853 -17.73 -3.58 -3.66
CA ASN A 853 -18.91 -2.72 -3.55
C ASN A 853 -20.22 -3.52 -3.48
N TYR A 854 -21.35 -2.84 -3.63
CA TYR A 854 -22.65 -3.48 -3.76
C TYR A 854 -22.71 -4.31 -5.05
N THR A 855 -23.43 -5.44 -5.01
CA THR A 855 -23.90 -6.12 -6.23
C THR A 855 -24.80 -5.17 -7.03
N LEU A 856 -25.06 -5.45 -8.31
CA LEU A 856 -25.93 -4.60 -9.13
C LEU A 856 -27.33 -4.48 -8.51
N TRP A 857 -27.89 -5.61 -8.07
CA TRP A 857 -29.16 -5.64 -7.36
C TRP A 857 -29.15 -4.75 -6.12
N ASP A 858 -28.19 -4.93 -5.22
CA ASP A 858 -28.12 -4.16 -3.97
C ASP A 858 -27.87 -2.67 -4.24
N GLN A 859 -27.08 -2.33 -5.27
CA GLN A 859 -26.86 -0.94 -5.69
C GLN A 859 -28.17 -0.29 -6.12
N ILE A 860 -28.95 -0.95 -6.97
CA ILE A 860 -30.22 -0.43 -7.48
C ILE A 860 -31.18 -0.20 -6.32
N VAL A 861 -31.37 -1.22 -5.46
CA VAL A 861 -32.26 -1.12 -4.30
C VAL A 861 -31.81 0.00 -3.36
N LYS A 862 -30.50 0.11 -3.08
CA LYS A 862 -29.97 1.11 -2.16
C LYS A 862 -30.08 2.53 -2.70
N SER A 863 -29.85 2.74 -3.99
CA SER A 863 -29.93 4.07 -4.61
C SER A 863 -31.38 4.55 -4.77
N GLN A 864 -32.32 3.63 -4.98
CA GLN A 864 -33.75 3.93 -5.06
C GLN A 864 -34.39 4.07 -3.66
N ASN A 865 -33.88 3.36 -2.66
CA ASN A 865 -34.31 3.44 -1.27
C ASN A 865 -33.12 3.54 -0.31
N HIS A 866 -32.65 4.78 -0.07
CA HIS A 866 -31.52 5.03 0.82
C HIS A 866 -31.77 4.55 2.27
N SER A 867 -33.03 4.40 2.68
CA SER A 867 -33.44 3.96 4.01
C SER A 867 -33.52 2.44 4.15
N VAL A 868 -33.28 1.65 3.09
CA VAL A 868 -33.30 0.18 3.19
C VAL A 868 -32.26 -0.30 4.21
N GLU A 869 -32.73 -1.13 5.13
CA GLU A 869 -31.93 -1.76 6.17
C GLU A 869 -31.44 -3.15 5.72
N LYS A 870 -30.39 -3.64 6.37
CA LYS A 870 -29.91 -5.01 6.20
C LYS A 870 -31.05 -6.00 6.52
N GLY A 871 -31.22 -7.01 5.69
CA GLY A 871 -32.28 -8.01 5.72
C GLY A 871 -33.43 -7.72 4.75
N HIS A 872 -33.52 -6.48 4.24
CA HIS A 872 -34.70 -5.98 3.52
C HIS A 872 -34.44 -5.73 2.02
N TYR A 873 -33.28 -6.15 1.50
CA TYR A 873 -32.93 -6.01 0.07
C TYR A 873 -33.75 -6.92 -0.84
N ARG A 874 -34.56 -7.82 -0.27
CA ARG A 874 -35.42 -8.78 -0.98
C ARG A 874 -36.91 -8.57 -0.72
N ASP A 875 -37.29 -7.46 -0.11
CA ASP A 875 -38.68 -7.18 0.31
C ASP A 875 -39.53 -6.63 -0.85
N PHE A 876 -39.79 -7.47 -1.83
CA PHE A 876 -40.71 -7.19 -2.93
C PHE A 876 -41.61 -8.39 -3.22
N ASN A 877 -42.83 -8.12 -3.66
CA ASN A 877 -43.84 -9.14 -3.91
C ASN A 877 -44.57 -8.85 -5.21
N GLU A 878 -44.10 -9.45 -6.30
CA GLU A 878 -44.75 -9.45 -7.60
C GLU A 878 -45.14 -10.88 -8.00
N GLU A 879 -46.33 -11.04 -8.59
CA GLU A 879 -46.74 -12.32 -9.21
C GLU A 879 -45.84 -12.68 -10.40
N ASN A 880 -45.39 -11.67 -11.15
CA ASN A 880 -44.43 -11.80 -12.25
C ASN A 880 -43.21 -10.93 -11.94
N ILE A 881 -42.07 -11.58 -11.75
CA ILE A 881 -40.84 -10.89 -11.36
C ILE A 881 -40.37 -9.85 -12.39
N LEU A 882 -40.66 -10.07 -13.67
CA LEU A 882 -40.29 -9.15 -14.75
C LEU A 882 -41.10 -7.83 -14.74
N ASP A 883 -42.13 -7.74 -13.90
CA ASP A 883 -42.90 -6.51 -13.70
C ASP A 883 -42.32 -5.62 -12.59
N ASN A 884 -41.47 -6.16 -11.71
CA ASN A 884 -40.76 -5.42 -10.66
C ASN A 884 -39.84 -4.35 -11.26
N LEU A 885 -39.90 -3.11 -10.77
CA LEU A 885 -39.11 -2.00 -11.31
C LEU A 885 -37.60 -2.29 -11.27
N TYR A 886 -37.05 -2.68 -10.11
CA TYR A 886 -35.61 -2.90 -9.94
C TYR A 886 -35.08 -4.03 -10.83
N VAL A 887 -35.90 -5.06 -11.08
CA VAL A 887 -35.57 -6.13 -12.05
C VAL A 887 -35.50 -5.58 -13.46
N LYS A 888 -36.42 -4.69 -13.86
CA LYS A 888 -36.36 -4.05 -15.19
C LYS A 888 -35.11 -3.19 -15.35
N GLU A 889 -34.72 -2.47 -14.30
CA GLU A 889 -33.49 -1.66 -14.28
C GLU A 889 -32.23 -2.53 -14.41
N ASP A 890 -32.16 -3.66 -13.70
CA ASP A 890 -31.09 -4.66 -13.82
C ASP A 890 -31.00 -5.22 -15.26
N LEU A 891 -32.12 -5.69 -15.80
CA LEU A 891 -32.19 -6.28 -17.13
C LEU A 891 -31.86 -5.26 -18.23
N LEU A 892 -32.22 -3.98 -18.05
CA LEU A 892 -31.80 -2.90 -18.95
C LEU A 892 -30.27 -2.71 -18.90
N GLY A 893 -29.68 -2.74 -17.71
CA GLY A 893 -28.23 -2.72 -17.53
C GLY A 893 -27.54 -3.86 -18.28
N ALA A 894 -28.00 -5.09 -18.08
CA ALA A 894 -27.51 -6.28 -18.77
C ALA A 894 -27.65 -6.15 -20.29
N SER A 895 -28.81 -5.66 -20.75
CA SER A 895 -29.10 -5.43 -22.18
C SER A 895 -28.06 -4.51 -22.81
N ILE A 896 -27.81 -3.36 -22.18
CA ILE A 896 -26.81 -2.39 -22.65
C ILE A 896 -25.41 -3.02 -22.64
N LEU A 897 -25.05 -3.73 -21.57
CA LEU A 897 -23.74 -4.38 -21.44
C LEU A 897 -23.45 -5.37 -22.58
N PHE A 898 -24.37 -6.31 -22.86
CA PHE A 898 -24.14 -7.37 -23.84
C PHE A 898 -24.27 -6.92 -25.30
N THR A 899 -24.90 -5.78 -25.54
CA THR A 899 -25.03 -5.17 -26.88
C THR A 899 -24.07 -4.00 -27.13
N SER A 900 -23.17 -3.72 -26.18
CA SER A 900 -22.11 -2.71 -26.31
C SER A 900 -20.81 -3.29 -26.89
N GLN A 901 -19.98 -2.44 -27.51
CA GLN A 901 -18.61 -2.79 -27.88
C GLN A 901 -17.71 -2.89 -26.65
N GLY A 902 -16.63 -3.66 -26.73
CA GLY A 902 -15.72 -3.95 -25.60
C GLY A 902 -15.90 -5.37 -25.05
N ILE A 903 -15.33 -5.65 -23.88
CA ILE A 903 -15.39 -7.00 -23.26
C ILE A 903 -16.37 -6.95 -22.08
N PRO A 904 -17.52 -7.65 -22.14
CA PRO A 904 -18.45 -7.73 -21.03
C PRO A 904 -17.92 -8.60 -19.88
N PHE A 905 -18.17 -8.11 -18.68
CA PHE A 905 -17.81 -8.74 -17.42
C PHE A 905 -19.03 -8.73 -16.49
N ILE A 906 -19.30 -9.86 -15.85
CA ILE A 906 -20.35 -10.00 -14.83
C ILE A 906 -19.80 -10.70 -13.59
N GLN A 907 -20.30 -10.29 -12.42
CA GLN A 907 -20.07 -10.99 -11.16
C GLN A 907 -20.91 -12.26 -11.13
N SER A 908 -20.38 -13.32 -10.53
CA SER A 908 -21.14 -14.55 -10.33
C SER A 908 -22.43 -14.31 -9.56
N GLY A 909 -23.56 -14.72 -10.12
CA GLY A 909 -24.90 -14.57 -9.58
C GLY A 909 -25.64 -13.31 -10.01
N ALA A 910 -25.00 -12.40 -10.76
CA ALA A 910 -25.64 -11.28 -11.44
C ALA A 910 -26.93 -11.71 -12.17
N GLU A 911 -26.83 -12.80 -12.91
CA GLU A 911 -27.84 -13.38 -13.78
C GLU A 911 -29.05 -13.96 -13.04
N PHE A 912 -29.06 -13.95 -11.71
CA PHE A 912 -30.22 -14.25 -10.89
C PHE A 912 -30.33 -13.29 -9.69
N LEU A 913 -29.93 -12.03 -9.91
CA LEU A 913 -30.10 -10.91 -8.99
C LEU A 913 -29.36 -11.11 -7.66
N ARG A 914 -28.11 -11.57 -7.64
CA ARG A 914 -27.36 -11.80 -6.40
C ARG A 914 -27.45 -10.61 -5.45
N SER A 915 -27.75 -10.88 -4.19
CA SER A 915 -27.70 -9.90 -3.10
C SER A 915 -26.65 -10.32 -2.08
N LYS A 916 -25.96 -9.34 -1.49
CA LYS A 916 -25.13 -9.50 -0.29
C LYS A 916 -25.76 -8.79 0.91
N ASP A 917 -27.07 -8.58 0.83
CA ASP A 917 -27.88 -7.96 1.87
C ASP A 917 -27.35 -6.58 2.30
N GLY A 918 -26.87 -5.81 1.33
CA GLY A 918 -26.34 -4.48 1.57
C GLY A 918 -24.92 -4.43 2.13
N ASP A 919 -24.20 -5.55 2.16
CA ASP A 919 -22.78 -5.56 2.46
C ASP A 919 -21.95 -5.20 1.24
N HIS A 920 -21.54 -3.92 1.17
CA HIS A 920 -20.73 -3.38 0.09
C HIS A 920 -19.24 -3.77 0.17
N ASN A 921 -18.76 -4.37 1.26
CA ASN A 921 -17.36 -4.77 1.37
C ASN A 921 -17.23 -6.09 2.14
N SER A 922 -17.70 -7.14 1.48
CA SER A 922 -17.93 -8.44 2.09
C SER A 922 -16.69 -9.36 2.12
N TYR A 923 -15.48 -8.78 2.04
CA TYR A 923 -14.22 -9.52 1.86
C TYR A 923 -13.98 -10.63 2.88
N LYS A 924 -14.40 -10.41 4.12
CA LYS A 924 -14.34 -11.38 5.23
C LYS A 924 -15.70 -11.69 5.84
N SER A 925 -16.77 -11.24 5.22
CA SER A 925 -18.13 -11.49 5.70
C SER A 925 -18.47 -12.98 5.55
N PRO A 926 -19.33 -13.54 6.41
CA PRO A 926 -19.55 -14.98 6.48
C PRO A 926 -20.14 -15.56 5.18
N ASP A 927 -20.14 -16.89 5.08
CA ASP A 927 -20.75 -17.62 3.95
C ASP A 927 -22.22 -17.23 3.74
N SER A 928 -22.98 -16.95 4.81
CA SER A 928 -24.37 -16.49 4.72
C SER A 928 -24.57 -15.20 3.93
N ILE A 929 -23.53 -14.38 3.76
CA ILE A 929 -23.57 -13.14 2.99
C ILE A 929 -23.07 -13.34 1.55
N ASN A 930 -22.03 -14.16 1.32
CA ASN A 930 -21.47 -14.25 -0.03
C ASN A 930 -21.80 -15.55 -0.80
N ALA A 931 -22.22 -16.63 -0.14
CA ALA A 931 -22.50 -17.88 -0.82
C ALA A 931 -23.60 -17.70 -1.86
N LEU A 932 -23.44 -18.32 -3.03
CA LEU A 932 -24.51 -18.32 -4.02
C LEU A 932 -25.65 -19.20 -3.54
N ASN A 933 -26.84 -18.61 -3.48
CA ASN A 933 -28.05 -19.32 -3.15
C ASN A 933 -28.70 -19.83 -4.45
N TRP A 934 -28.47 -21.10 -4.79
CA TRP A 934 -28.97 -21.67 -6.05
C TRP A 934 -30.49 -21.82 -6.13
N ALA A 935 -31.20 -21.69 -5.02
CA ALA A 935 -32.65 -21.54 -5.01
C ALA A 935 -33.10 -20.23 -5.69
N GLU A 936 -32.28 -19.18 -5.64
CA GLU A 936 -32.59 -17.90 -6.29
C GLU A 936 -32.55 -18.02 -7.81
N LYS A 937 -31.70 -18.88 -8.38
CA LYS A 937 -31.74 -19.19 -9.82
C LYS A 937 -33.08 -19.79 -10.24
N GLU A 938 -33.64 -20.69 -9.42
CA GLU A 938 -34.97 -21.27 -9.70
C GLU A 938 -36.06 -20.21 -9.59
N LYS A 939 -36.04 -19.42 -8.51
CA LYS A 939 -36.99 -18.34 -8.27
C LYS A 939 -36.97 -17.26 -9.36
N TYR A 940 -35.79 -16.95 -9.89
CA TYR A 940 -35.55 -15.89 -10.87
C TYR A 940 -35.12 -16.44 -12.24
N ILE A 941 -35.67 -17.60 -12.61
CA ILE A 941 -35.27 -18.31 -13.84
C ILE A 941 -35.49 -17.49 -15.12
N ASP A 942 -36.47 -16.60 -15.13
CA ASP A 942 -36.73 -15.71 -16.27
C ASP A 942 -35.62 -14.66 -16.45
N VAL A 943 -35.06 -14.13 -15.35
CA VAL A 943 -33.88 -13.24 -15.37
C VAL A 943 -32.68 -14.01 -15.92
N PHE A 944 -32.43 -15.22 -15.40
CA PHE A 944 -31.34 -16.08 -15.87
C PHE A 944 -31.45 -16.39 -17.36
N ASN A 945 -32.65 -16.73 -17.84
CA ASN A 945 -32.88 -17.03 -19.25
C ASN A 945 -32.62 -15.80 -20.11
N TYR A 946 -33.00 -14.59 -19.67
CA TYR A 946 -32.72 -13.37 -20.41
C TYR A 946 -31.21 -13.09 -20.52
N TYR A 947 -30.45 -13.22 -19.44
CA TYR A 947 -28.98 -13.10 -19.48
C TYR A 947 -28.34 -14.13 -20.44
N LYS A 948 -28.77 -15.39 -20.35
CA LYS A 948 -28.32 -16.47 -21.26
C LYS A 948 -28.62 -16.13 -22.72
N ASP A 949 -29.80 -15.60 -23.00
CA ASP A 949 -30.23 -15.24 -24.35
C ASP A 949 -29.48 -14.00 -24.88
N LEU A 950 -29.18 -13.01 -24.03
CA LEU A 950 -28.30 -11.87 -24.37
C LEU A 950 -26.86 -12.32 -24.69
N ILE A 951 -26.32 -13.25 -23.91
CA ILE A 951 -25.01 -13.87 -24.17
C ILE A 951 -25.02 -14.60 -25.51
N SER A 952 -26.06 -15.38 -25.78
CA SER A 952 -26.24 -16.08 -27.06
C SER A 952 -26.33 -15.09 -28.23
N LEU A 953 -27.11 -14.02 -28.09
CA LEU A 953 -27.24 -12.95 -29.08
C LEU A 953 -25.87 -12.33 -29.41
N ARG A 954 -25.10 -11.92 -28.38
CA ARG A 954 -23.76 -11.36 -28.57
C ARG A 954 -22.82 -12.32 -29.29
N LYS A 955 -22.90 -13.62 -28.99
CA LYS A 955 -22.07 -14.65 -29.63
C LYS A 955 -22.44 -14.82 -31.11
N ASN A 956 -23.72 -14.83 -31.43
CA ASN A 956 -24.21 -15.10 -32.78
C ASN A 956 -24.14 -13.87 -33.71
N HIS A 957 -24.06 -12.67 -33.15
CA HIS A 957 -24.00 -11.41 -33.90
C HIS A 957 -22.67 -10.69 -33.68
N SER A 958 -21.81 -10.70 -34.70
CA SER A 958 -20.50 -10.05 -34.70
C SER A 958 -20.58 -8.53 -34.66
N ALA A 959 -21.71 -7.91 -35.01
CA ALA A 959 -21.92 -6.47 -34.92
C ALA A 959 -21.64 -5.90 -33.52
N PHE A 960 -21.90 -6.68 -32.46
CA PHE A 960 -21.66 -6.28 -31.08
C PHE A 960 -20.19 -6.44 -30.62
N ARG A 961 -19.29 -6.90 -31.51
CA ARG A 961 -17.90 -7.26 -31.21
C ARG A 961 -16.92 -6.78 -32.30
N MET A 962 -17.08 -5.55 -32.77
CA MET A 962 -16.14 -4.90 -33.69
C MET A 962 -14.76 -4.74 -33.04
N LYS A 963 -13.72 -4.96 -33.83
CA LYS A 963 -12.33 -5.03 -33.34
C LYS A 963 -11.60 -3.70 -33.42
N ASN A 964 -11.89 -2.93 -34.48
CA ASN A 964 -11.17 -1.69 -34.77
C ASN A 964 -12.07 -0.47 -34.60
N PRO A 965 -11.51 0.66 -34.15
CA PRO A 965 -12.24 1.93 -34.06
C PRO A 965 -12.85 2.36 -35.38
N GLU A 966 -12.18 2.12 -36.50
CA GLU A 966 -12.66 2.48 -37.83
C GLU A 966 -13.95 1.74 -38.18
N ASP A 967 -14.07 0.47 -37.78
CA ASP A 967 -15.28 -0.33 -37.98
C ASP A 967 -16.45 0.26 -37.18
N ILE A 968 -16.19 0.68 -35.93
CA ILE A 968 -17.19 1.32 -35.07
C ILE A 968 -17.61 2.68 -35.64
N ILE A 969 -16.66 3.52 -36.06
CA ILE A 969 -16.95 4.85 -36.61
C ILE A 969 -17.75 4.74 -37.92
N GLY A 970 -17.44 3.76 -38.77
CA GLY A 970 -18.14 3.57 -40.04
C GLY A 970 -19.53 2.95 -39.89
N ASN A 971 -19.68 2.02 -38.94
CA ASN A 971 -20.85 1.14 -38.89
C ASN A 971 -21.74 1.31 -37.66
N LEU A 972 -21.36 2.09 -36.64
CA LEU A 972 -22.19 2.32 -35.45
C LEU A 972 -22.49 3.82 -35.24
N GLU A 973 -23.77 4.16 -35.38
CA GLU A 973 -24.31 5.45 -34.97
C GLU A 973 -25.08 5.30 -33.67
N VAL A 974 -24.82 6.18 -32.69
CA VAL A 974 -25.56 6.20 -31.43
C VAL A 974 -26.04 7.60 -31.20
N TYR A 975 -27.34 7.76 -31.01
CA TYR A 975 -28.01 9.05 -30.90
C TYR A 975 -29.20 8.98 -29.94
N PHE A 976 -29.70 10.13 -29.53
CA PHE A 976 -30.85 10.22 -28.64
C PHE A 976 -32.14 10.28 -29.43
N TYR A 977 -33.22 9.77 -28.84
CA TYR A 977 -34.56 9.99 -29.38
C TYR A 977 -34.82 11.49 -29.59
N ASP A 978 -35.33 11.86 -30.77
CA ASP A 978 -35.62 13.23 -31.22
C ASP A 978 -34.42 14.19 -31.13
N ASN A 979 -33.19 13.66 -31.20
CA ASN A 979 -31.95 14.41 -30.95
C ASN A 979 -31.94 15.17 -29.62
N ASN A 980 -32.67 14.65 -28.61
CA ASN A 980 -32.78 15.24 -27.30
C ASN A 980 -31.98 14.42 -26.27
N ASP A 981 -30.85 14.99 -25.84
CA ASP A 981 -29.92 14.42 -24.85
C ASP A 981 -30.48 14.32 -23.42
N THR A 982 -31.73 14.75 -23.20
CA THR A 982 -32.50 14.52 -21.97
C THR A 982 -33.74 13.67 -22.21
N SER A 983 -33.87 12.97 -23.34
CA SER A 983 -35.04 12.13 -23.64
C SER A 983 -35.16 10.90 -22.73
N GLY A 984 -34.04 10.40 -22.21
CA GLY A 984 -33.96 9.12 -21.50
C GLY A 984 -34.03 7.89 -22.42
N VAL A 985 -33.97 8.09 -23.74
CA VAL A 985 -34.00 7.01 -24.73
C VAL A 985 -32.78 7.13 -25.66
N ILE A 986 -31.99 6.05 -25.74
CA ILE A 986 -30.80 5.95 -26.60
C ILE A 986 -31.11 4.98 -27.74
N ILE A 987 -30.73 5.34 -28.96
CA ILE A 987 -30.84 4.48 -30.15
C ILE A 987 -29.43 4.22 -30.69
N ALA A 988 -29.06 2.95 -30.82
CA ALA A 988 -27.82 2.49 -31.43
C ALA A 988 -28.14 1.77 -32.75
N HIS A 989 -27.61 2.27 -33.86
CA HIS A 989 -27.82 1.77 -35.20
C HIS A 989 -26.51 1.19 -35.75
N TYR A 990 -26.45 -0.13 -35.83
CA TYR A 990 -25.41 -0.89 -36.49
C TYR A 990 -25.77 -1.06 -37.96
N LYS A 991 -24.87 -0.70 -38.86
CA LYS A 991 -25.15 -0.59 -40.29
C LYS A 991 -24.28 -1.53 -41.12
N ASN A 992 -24.72 -1.80 -42.35
CA ASN A 992 -23.90 -2.36 -43.43
C ASN A 992 -23.24 -3.70 -43.09
N ASN A 993 -23.98 -4.64 -42.50
CA ASN A 993 -23.45 -5.92 -42.05
C ASN A 993 -22.26 -5.71 -41.11
N ALA A 994 -22.42 -4.86 -40.09
CA ALA A 994 -21.35 -4.43 -39.19
C ALA A 994 -20.52 -5.62 -38.70
N ASN A 995 -19.20 -5.62 -38.94
CA ASN A 995 -18.31 -6.74 -38.62
C ASN A 995 -18.70 -8.07 -39.30
N GLU A 996 -19.15 -8.01 -40.55
CA GLU A 996 -19.62 -9.17 -41.34
C GLU A 996 -20.82 -9.89 -40.70
N ASP A 997 -21.69 -9.15 -40.00
CA ASP A 997 -22.89 -9.72 -39.37
C ASP A 997 -23.87 -10.26 -40.41
N LEU A 998 -24.63 -11.27 -39.99
CA LEU A 998 -25.72 -11.85 -40.77
C LEU A 998 -26.85 -10.85 -40.98
N TRP A 999 -27.10 -9.97 -40.02
CA TRP A 999 -28.06 -8.88 -40.13
C TRP A 999 -27.44 -7.70 -40.84
N LYS A 1000 -28.19 -7.11 -41.77
CA LYS A 1000 -27.71 -6.01 -42.58
C LYS A 1000 -27.66 -4.72 -41.74
N ASP A 1001 -28.80 -4.26 -41.26
CA ASP A 1001 -28.89 -3.18 -40.28
C ASP A 1001 -29.53 -3.70 -38.99
N ILE A 1002 -29.05 -3.24 -37.84
CA ILE A 1002 -29.55 -3.57 -36.50
C ILE A 1002 -29.79 -2.28 -35.74
N VAL A 1003 -31.01 -2.10 -35.23
CA VAL A 1003 -31.36 -0.96 -34.38
C VAL A 1003 -31.67 -1.45 -32.98
N VAL A 1004 -30.90 -0.99 -32.01
CA VAL A 1004 -31.10 -1.25 -30.59
C VAL A 1004 -31.62 0.02 -29.93
N ILE A 1005 -32.78 -0.07 -29.29
CA ILE A 1005 -33.42 1.04 -28.58
C ILE A 1005 -33.40 0.72 -27.09
N TYR A 1006 -32.80 1.59 -26.29
CA TYR A 1006 -32.78 1.51 -24.83
C TYR A 1006 -33.72 2.58 -24.27
N ASN A 1007 -34.81 2.16 -23.62
CA ASN A 1007 -35.71 3.07 -22.92
C ASN A 1007 -35.39 3.04 -21.42
N GLY A 1008 -34.65 4.03 -20.92
CA GLY A 1008 -34.39 4.19 -19.48
C GLY A 1008 -35.48 4.97 -18.75
N THR A 1009 -36.57 5.38 -19.41
CA THR A 1009 -37.62 6.19 -18.79
C THR A 1009 -38.63 5.32 -18.02
N THR A 1010 -39.40 5.98 -17.14
CA THR A 1010 -40.58 5.41 -16.47
C THR A 1010 -41.83 5.39 -17.34
N ILE A 1011 -41.73 5.81 -18.61
CA ILE A 1011 -42.85 5.87 -19.53
C ILE A 1011 -43.00 4.51 -20.21
N ASP A 1012 -44.11 3.84 -19.91
CA ASP A 1012 -44.57 2.69 -20.68
C ASP A 1012 -45.13 3.13 -22.04
N ASP A 1013 -45.01 2.23 -23.02
CA ASP A 1013 -45.47 2.46 -24.38
C ASP A 1013 -44.90 3.75 -25.00
N TYR A 1014 -43.58 3.93 -24.88
CA TYR A 1014 -42.86 5.04 -25.52
C TYR A 1014 -42.84 4.86 -27.05
N ASN A 1015 -43.25 5.88 -27.80
CA ASN A 1015 -43.25 5.82 -29.27
C ASN A 1015 -41.95 6.39 -29.83
N VAL A 1016 -41.19 5.57 -30.57
CA VAL A 1016 -39.89 5.95 -31.12
C VAL A 1016 -39.87 6.08 -32.65
N ILE A 1017 -40.99 5.83 -33.34
CA ILE A 1017 -41.07 5.74 -34.81
C ILE A 1017 -40.46 6.96 -35.50
N SER A 1018 -40.67 8.17 -34.97
CA SER A 1018 -40.15 9.42 -35.53
C SER A 1018 -38.62 9.50 -35.61
N SER A 1019 -37.90 8.71 -34.82
CA SER A 1019 -36.43 8.68 -34.75
C SER A 1019 -35.82 7.40 -35.31
N MET A 1020 -36.64 6.50 -35.84
CA MET A 1020 -36.17 5.23 -36.41
C MET A 1020 -35.55 5.43 -37.80
N PRO A 1021 -34.42 4.78 -38.11
CA PRO A 1021 -33.89 4.77 -39.46
C PRO A 1021 -34.82 3.99 -40.39
N LYS A 1022 -34.68 4.25 -41.69
CA LYS A 1022 -35.41 3.52 -42.72
C LYS A 1022 -34.76 2.16 -42.96
N SER A 1023 -35.58 1.12 -42.98
CA SER A 1023 -35.19 -0.23 -43.37
C SER A 1023 -34.97 -0.30 -44.89
N SER A 1024 -34.20 -1.27 -45.35
CA SER A 1024 -33.90 -1.37 -46.78
C SER A 1024 -35.07 -1.89 -47.64
N ASN A 1025 -36.08 -2.52 -47.04
CA ASN A 1025 -37.23 -3.08 -47.73
C ASN A 1025 -38.60 -2.58 -47.23
N GLY A 1026 -38.63 -1.60 -46.32
CA GLY A 1026 -39.85 -1.05 -45.70
C GLY A 1026 -40.39 -1.85 -44.51
N PHE A 1027 -39.67 -2.88 -44.05
CA PHE A 1027 -40.04 -3.72 -42.92
C PHE A 1027 -38.85 -3.95 -41.98
N TRP A 1028 -39.15 -4.08 -40.70
CA TRP A 1028 -38.22 -4.52 -39.66
C TRP A 1028 -38.66 -5.87 -39.09
N ASN A 1029 -37.71 -6.75 -38.80
CA ASN A 1029 -37.93 -7.91 -37.94
C ASN A 1029 -37.57 -7.55 -36.50
N ILE A 1030 -38.38 -7.92 -35.52
CA ILE A 1030 -38.12 -7.65 -34.12
C ILE A 1030 -37.44 -8.88 -33.50
N ALA A 1031 -36.18 -8.74 -33.07
CA ALA A 1031 -35.45 -9.80 -32.37
C ALA A 1031 -35.64 -9.74 -30.86
N VAL A 1032 -35.80 -8.53 -30.30
CA VAL A 1032 -36.06 -8.33 -28.87
C VAL A 1032 -37.23 -7.38 -28.68
N LYS A 1033 -38.18 -7.75 -27.82
CA LYS A 1033 -39.31 -6.92 -27.39
C LYS A 1033 -39.44 -6.99 -25.88
N SER A 1034 -38.83 -6.02 -25.20
CA SER A 1034 -38.66 -6.02 -23.74
C SER A 1034 -37.90 -7.25 -23.27
N TRP A 1035 -38.59 -8.24 -22.67
CA TRP A 1035 -37.98 -9.44 -22.07
C TRP A 1035 -38.08 -10.67 -22.97
N ALA A 1036 -38.79 -10.57 -24.09
CA ALA A 1036 -38.83 -11.61 -25.11
C ALA A 1036 -37.67 -11.43 -26.08
N LEU A 1037 -36.83 -12.46 -26.24
CA LEU A 1037 -35.73 -12.48 -27.20
C LEU A 1037 -35.85 -13.71 -28.11
N ASN A 1038 -35.87 -13.47 -29.41
CA ASN A 1038 -35.73 -14.49 -30.44
C ASN A 1038 -34.92 -13.94 -31.61
N GLN A 1039 -33.66 -14.37 -31.72
CA GLN A 1039 -32.74 -13.97 -32.80
C GLN A 1039 -33.17 -14.44 -34.20
N PHE A 1040 -34.22 -15.24 -34.32
CA PHE A 1040 -34.83 -15.61 -35.62
C PHE A 1040 -36.08 -14.78 -35.94
N GLY A 1041 -36.38 -13.76 -35.14
CA GLY A 1041 -37.53 -12.89 -35.27
C GLY A 1041 -38.73 -13.34 -34.41
N ILE A 1042 -39.30 -12.39 -33.68
CA ILE A 1042 -40.55 -12.51 -32.93
C ILE A 1042 -41.73 -12.19 -33.86
N GLU A 1043 -41.64 -11.06 -34.55
CA GLU A 1043 -42.63 -10.57 -35.50
C GLU A 1043 -41.96 -9.67 -36.54
N ARG A 1044 -42.62 -9.52 -37.70
CA ARG A 1044 -42.21 -8.59 -38.77
C ARG A 1044 -43.22 -7.47 -38.85
N VAL A 1045 -42.75 -6.22 -38.83
CA VAL A 1045 -43.57 -5.01 -38.79
C VAL A 1045 -43.19 -4.05 -39.92
N SER A 1046 -44.16 -3.28 -40.42
CA SER A 1046 -43.86 -2.15 -41.29
C SER A 1046 -43.27 -0.99 -40.47
N GLU A 1047 -42.56 -0.07 -41.13
CA GLU A 1047 -41.91 1.07 -40.44
C GLU A 1047 -42.86 1.96 -39.65
N ASP A 1048 -44.12 2.06 -40.06
CA ASP A 1048 -45.15 2.87 -39.39
C ASP A 1048 -45.91 2.09 -38.29
N GLU A 1049 -45.63 0.80 -38.15
CA GLU A 1049 -46.30 -0.12 -37.21
C GLU A 1049 -45.33 -0.69 -36.15
N ILE A 1050 -44.15 -0.08 -35.98
CA ILE A 1050 -43.21 -0.47 -34.92
C ILE A 1050 -43.92 -0.34 -33.55
N PRO A 1051 -43.93 -1.40 -32.72
CA PRO A 1051 -44.60 -1.34 -31.44
C PRO A 1051 -43.92 -0.33 -30.52
N LYS A 1052 -44.70 0.20 -29.58
CA LYS A 1052 -44.18 1.08 -28.55
C LYS A 1052 -43.32 0.28 -27.56
N ILE A 1053 -42.29 0.92 -27.00
CA ILE A 1053 -41.33 0.29 -26.08
C ILE A 1053 -41.73 0.50 -24.62
N LYS A 1054 -41.65 -0.55 -23.80
CA LYS A 1054 -41.96 -0.46 -22.36
C LYS A 1054 -40.90 0.32 -21.59
N SER A 1055 -41.26 0.82 -20.41
CA SER A 1055 -40.33 1.45 -19.47
C SER A 1055 -39.19 0.50 -19.08
N HIS A 1056 -38.01 1.07 -18.83
CA HIS A 1056 -36.78 0.35 -18.44
C HIS A 1056 -36.56 -0.93 -19.26
N SER A 1057 -36.61 -0.85 -20.59
CA SER A 1057 -36.52 -2.04 -21.44
C SER A 1057 -35.78 -1.78 -22.74
N MET A 1058 -35.46 -2.87 -23.47
CA MET A 1058 -34.80 -2.83 -24.77
C MET A 1058 -35.71 -3.35 -25.89
N MET A 1059 -35.55 -2.79 -27.09
CA MET A 1059 -36.07 -3.36 -28.34
C MET A 1059 -34.94 -3.48 -29.36
N ILE A 1060 -34.84 -4.63 -30.03
CA ILE A 1060 -33.88 -4.85 -31.12
C ILE A 1060 -34.65 -5.16 -32.38
N LEU A 1061 -34.39 -4.38 -33.42
CA LEU A 1061 -34.90 -4.57 -34.76
C LEU A 1061 -33.74 -4.88 -35.71
N TYR A 1062 -33.99 -5.69 -36.73
CA TYR A 1062 -33.02 -5.97 -37.78
C TYR A 1062 -33.70 -6.10 -39.15
N ASP A 1063 -32.93 -5.85 -40.20
CA ASP A 1063 -33.30 -6.22 -41.57
C ASP A 1063 -32.27 -7.18 -42.19
N GLU A 1064 -32.71 -7.87 -43.24
CA GLU A 1064 -31.96 -8.93 -43.94
C GLU A 1064 -31.45 -8.47 -45.31
#